data_AF-A0AAV4W0B4-F1
#
_entry.id   AF-A0AAV4W0B4-F1
#
_cell.length_a   1.000
_cell.length_b   1.000
_cell.length_c   1.000
_cell.angle_alpha   90.00
_cell.angle_beta   90.00
_cell.angle_gamma   90.00
#
_symmetry.space_group_name_H-M   'P 1'
#
loop_
_entity.id
_entity.type
_entity.pdbx_description
1 polymer ?
#
loop_
_entity_poly.entity_id
_entity_poly.type
_entity_poly.pdbx_seq_one_letter_code
_entity_poly.pdbx_strand_id
1 'polypeptide(L)'
;MYSSNITSVLAQFPSQQIASVIDSYAATLQKRSERDVFFMTTQGIVQLVQRYRNGIRGRMKAVVQELLKLYLSVETEFQNGHYDKCVALLREKHKDDMGTVVDKIFSHLQVSKKNQLIIKLIDHLCGHEPGLTDELGAILNDLTTLNKSENSKVALRARQVLIAAHQPAYELRHNQMESIFLSAIDMYGHDFCPENLQKLIMSETSIFDVLQDFFFHGNSIVRRAALEVYVRRAYISYELTCLRHERLISGTCAALFQFLLPSSHPNRAFHFTSCNLKSEDSSAVSSWDIKEAYENCHRYGLLAAFSHFDAFKSTYDEELSPFSGVVETSHEDFLNIINVAILMQNIEDDVQYSKTFSVFCQENEELFMEKKLRRITFIVLHKQQFPKYFTYRARDNFQEDQIYRHLEPALAFQLEINRLRNYDLEAIPTANQKMHLYLGKAKVAKGQEVTDYRFFIRSIIRHSDLITKEASYEYLQNEGERLLLEAMDELEVAFTHPQAKRTDCNHIFLNFVPKVTMDLSKIAENVRAMVMRYGPRLWKLRVLQAELKMTIRLTPTAKCMPIRLYLANESGYYLDMNLYKEVTDPSTGCTKFEAWGHKQGPLHDLPISTCYMTKDYLQLKRFQAQSNGTTYVYDFPDMFQQSLNRLWEEYSIGRQEMEVPTQLLKYTELVLDSSGNLVERKRLPGENDIGMVAWKMTFITPEYPQGREVIVICNDITYLIGTFAPQEDLLFLKASEKARELGIPRLYISANSGARIGLAEEIKHIFNVAWIDPDNPDKVFNFSILYLCSRVLKRKFKKKSHLACINKSPSFNVLSYD
;
A
#
# COMPACT_ATOMS: atom_id res chain seq x y z
N MET A 1 -23.22 43.95 34.23
CA MET A 1 -24.01 42.84 33.64
C MET A 1 -23.12 41.70 33.15
N TYR A 2 -22.09 41.93 32.31
CA TYR A 2 -21.17 40.84 31.92
C TYR A 2 -20.37 40.28 33.12
N SER A 3 -19.83 41.15 33.98
CA SER A 3 -19.12 40.75 35.20
C SER A 3 -19.98 40.01 36.21
N SER A 4 -21.25 40.40 36.35
CA SER A 4 -22.21 39.80 37.30
C SER A 4 -22.72 38.44 36.86
N ASN A 5 -22.68 38.14 35.55
CA ASN A 5 -23.21 36.91 34.97
C ASN A 5 -22.10 35.96 34.47
N ILE A 6 -20.84 36.18 34.88
CA ILE A 6 -19.67 35.51 34.30
C ILE A 6 -19.63 33.99 34.51
N THR A 7 -20.34 33.48 35.52
CA THR A 7 -20.51 32.04 35.79
C THR A 7 -21.65 31.40 35.00
N SER A 8 -22.47 32.20 34.31
CA SER A 8 -23.55 31.68 33.48
C SER A 8 -23.00 31.10 32.18
N VAL A 9 -23.41 29.88 31.85
CA VAL A 9 -23.09 29.20 30.58
C VAL A 9 -23.56 30.01 29.36
N LEU A 10 -24.56 30.88 29.52
CA LEU A 10 -25.14 31.70 28.46
C LEU A 10 -24.51 33.10 28.34
N ALA A 11 -23.57 33.47 29.22
CA ALA A 11 -22.96 34.80 29.21
C ALA A 11 -21.94 34.95 28.08
N GLN A 12 -22.39 35.51 26.95
CA GLN A 12 -21.51 35.84 25.83
C GLN A 12 -20.98 37.27 25.92
N PHE A 13 -19.75 37.49 25.43
CA PHE A 13 -19.17 38.83 25.35
C PHE A 13 -20.02 39.70 24.40
N PRO A 14 -20.50 40.88 24.81
CA PRO A 14 -21.48 41.67 24.06
C PRO A 14 -20.83 42.48 22.92
N SER A 15 -20.10 41.81 22.02
CA SER A 15 -19.34 42.43 20.93
C SER A 15 -20.21 43.31 20.02
N GLN A 16 -21.37 42.81 19.57
CA GLN A 16 -22.26 43.56 18.68
C GLN A 16 -22.90 44.79 19.35
N GLN A 17 -23.23 44.70 20.64
CA GLN A 17 -23.82 45.82 21.38
C GLN A 17 -22.78 46.92 21.59
N ILE A 18 -21.54 46.56 21.92
CA ILE A 18 -20.45 47.54 22.03
C ILE A 18 -20.15 48.16 20.66
N ALA A 19 -20.11 47.35 19.58
CA ALA A 19 -19.93 47.85 18.21
C ALA A 19 -21.02 48.85 17.83
N SER A 20 -22.30 48.53 18.08
CA SER A 20 -23.40 49.41 17.69
C SER A 20 -23.38 50.75 18.44
N VAL A 21 -22.96 50.77 19.71
CA VAL A 21 -22.80 52.01 20.48
C VAL A 21 -21.67 52.87 19.89
N ILE A 22 -20.54 52.26 19.54
CA ILE A 22 -19.41 52.96 18.91
C ILE A 22 -19.82 53.51 17.55
N ASP A 23 -20.46 52.70 16.71
CA ASP A 23 -20.90 53.08 15.36
C ASP A 23 -21.99 54.16 15.41
N SER A 24 -22.93 54.06 16.36
CA SER A 24 -23.98 55.06 16.57
C SER A 24 -23.39 56.41 16.95
N TYR A 25 -22.40 56.44 17.86
CA TYR A 25 -21.72 57.68 18.22
C TYR A 25 -20.88 58.22 17.07
N ALA A 26 -20.15 57.36 16.35
CA ALA A 26 -19.39 57.74 15.17
C ALA A 26 -20.28 58.38 14.08
N ALA A 27 -21.53 57.92 13.94
CA ALA A 27 -22.50 58.49 13.02
C ALA A 27 -22.98 59.90 13.40
N THR A 28 -22.90 60.28 14.69
CA THR A 28 -23.23 61.64 15.15
C THR A 28 -22.15 62.68 14.83
N LEU A 29 -20.91 62.23 14.59
CA LEU A 29 -19.77 63.11 14.29
C LEU A 29 -19.81 63.56 12.82
N GLN A 30 -20.17 64.82 12.57
CA GLN A 30 -20.28 65.34 11.20
C GLN A 30 -18.91 65.55 10.53
N LYS A 31 -17.90 66.03 11.26
CA LYS A 31 -16.56 66.31 10.71
C LYS A 31 -15.70 65.05 10.63
N ARG A 32 -14.98 64.89 9.51
CA ARG A 32 -14.07 63.76 9.27
C ARG A 32 -12.89 63.73 10.25
N SER A 33 -12.30 64.88 10.55
CA SER A 33 -11.18 64.98 11.50
C SER A 33 -11.54 64.53 12.92
N GLU A 34 -12.76 64.85 13.38
CA GLU A 34 -13.26 64.43 14.69
C GLU A 34 -13.55 62.93 14.72
N ARG A 35 -14.05 62.34 13.61
CA ARG A 35 -14.17 60.88 13.45
C ARG A 35 -12.82 60.17 13.50
N ASP A 36 -11.82 60.68 12.80
CA ASP A 36 -10.49 60.06 12.75
C ASP A 36 -9.84 60.04 14.15
N VAL A 37 -9.95 61.13 14.91
CA VAL A 37 -9.48 61.19 16.31
C VAL A 37 -10.27 60.24 17.21
N PHE A 38 -11.59 60.15 17.03
CA PHE A 38 -12.44 59.22 17.79
C PHE A 38 -12.06 57.75 17.53
N PHE A 39 -11.86 57.35 16.27
CA PHE A 39 -11.44 55.99 15.93
C PHE A 39 -10.02 55.67 16.40
N MET A 40 -9.09 56.63 16.35
CA MET A 40 -7.76 56.45 16.94
C MET A 40 -7.83 56.22 18.45
N THR A 41 -8.70 56.95 19.15
CA THR A 41 -8.85 56.83 20.61
C THR A 41 -9.57 55.54 21.01
N THR A 42 -10.56 55.10 20.22
CA THR A 42 -11.36 53.90 20.50
C THR A 42 -10.82 52.62 19.85
N GLN A 43 -9.71 52.71 19.11
CA GLN A 43 -9.14 51.60 18.33
C GLN A 43 -8.94 50.33 19.16
N GLY A 44 -8.42 50.44 20.39
CA GLY A 44 -8.20 49.28 21.25
C GLY A 44 -9.49 48.54 21.61
N ILE A 45 -10.59 49.26 21.82
CA ILE A 45 -11.91 48.67 22.10
C ILE A 45 -12.47 48.02 20.83
N VAL A 46 -12.35 48.69 19.68
CA VAL A 46 -12.76 48.13 18.39
C VAL A 46 -12.02 46.84 18.07
N GLN A 47 -10.71 46.79 18.31
CA GLN A 47 -9.90 45.57 18.15
C GLN A 47 -10.36 44.45 19.10
N LEU A 48 -10.67 44.76 20.35
CA LEU A 48 -11.19 43.78 21.31
C LEU A 48 -12.55 43.23 20.85
N VAL A 49 -13.45 44.10 20.39
CA VAL A 49 -14.77 43.72 19.86
C VAL A 49 -14.64 42.83 18.62
N GLN A 50 -13.75 43.17 17.69
CA GLN A 50 -13.46 42.34 16.53
C GLN A 50 -12.90 40.98 16.92
N ARG A 51 -11.99 40.94 17.91
CA ARG A 51 -11.34 39.72 18.41
C ARG A 51 -12.34 38.70 18.97
N TYR A 52 -13.42 39.17 19.61
CA TYR A 52 -14.45 38.32 20.24
C TYR A 52 -15.81 38.38 19.52
N ARG A 53 -15.85 38.82 18.26
CA ARG A 53 -17.09 38.94 17.47
C ARG A 53 -17.87 37.62 17.41
N ASN A 54 -17.17 36.50 17.27
CA ASN A 54 -17.72 35.15 17.21
C ASN A 54 -17.64 34.40 18.55
N GLY A 55 -17.60 35.15 19.66
CA GLY A 55 -17.44 34.60 21.01
C GLY A 55 -16.06 33.98 21.28
N ILE A 56 -15.95 33.29 22.41
CA ILE A 56 -14.70 32.69 22.88
C ILE A 56 -14.27 31.53 21.97
N ARG A 57 -15.22 30.69 21.53
CA ARG A 57 -14.96 29.59 20.59
C ARG A 57 -14.44 30.10 19.24
N GLY A 58 -15.05 31.16 18.70
CA GLY A 58 -14.58 31.80 17.47
C GLY A 58 -13.18 32.42 17.61
N ARG A 59 -12.86 33.00 18.78
CA ARG A 59 -11.52 33.51 19.06
C ARG A 59 -10.49 32.37 19.14
N MET A 60 -10.81 31.30 19.86
CA MET A 60 -9.96 30.12 19.96
C MET A 60 -9.64 29.57 18.56
N LYS A 61 -10.67 29.37 17.73
CA LYS A 61 -10.51 28.97 16.32
C LYS A 61 -9.55 29.89 15.58
N ALA A 62 -9.78 31.20 15.61
CA ALA A 62 -8.96 32.16 14.87
C ALA A 62 -7.47 32.11 15.29
N VAL A 63 -7.19 31.94 16.59
CA VAL A 63 -5.83 31.81 17.12
C VAL A 63 -5.17 30.53 16.62
N VAL A 64 -5.86 29.39 16.70
CA VAL A 64 -5.36 28.12 16.17
C VAL A 64 -5.07 28.24 14.67
N GLN A 65 -6.02 28.81 13.93
CA GLN A 65 -5.93 29.02 12.50
C GLN A 65 -4.70 29.85 12.13
N GLU A 66 -4.41 30.90 12.89
CA GLU A 66 -3.26 31.78 12.73
C GLU A 66 -1.93 31.05 13.02
N LEU A 67 -1.87 30.24 14.08
CA LEU A 67 -0.68 29.44 14.41
C LEU A 67 -0.35 28.41 13.33
N LEU A 68 -1.36 27.71 12.80
CA LEU A 68 -1.17 26.75 11.71
C LEU A 68 -0.73 27.45 10.42
N LYS A 69 -1.30 28.62 10.10
CA LYS A 69 -0.87 29.44 8.96
C LYS A 69 0.57 29.92 9.11
N LEU A 70 1.00 30.30 10.32
CA LEU A 70 2.37 30.75 10.56
C LEU A 70 3.37 29.63 10.29
N TYR A 71 3.08 28.41 10.75
CA TYR A 71 3.87 27.23 10.40
C TYR A 71 3.92 27.00 8.88
N LEU A 72 2.77 26.99 8.21
CA LEU A 72 2.66 26.77 6.76
C LEU A 72 3.45 27.81 5.95
N SER A 73 3.33 29.09 6.33
CA SER A 73 3.97 30.22 5.63
C SER A 73 5.50 30.11 5.55
N VAL A 74 6.12 29.42 6.50
CA VAL A 74 7.56 29.14 6.52
C VAL A 74 7.83 27.87 5.71
N GLU A 75 7.20 26.76 6.06
CA GLU A 75 7.59 25.44 5.53
C GLU A 75 7.26 25.25 4.04
N THR A 76 6.29 25.98 3.50
CA THR A 76 5.97 25.94 2.06
C THR A 76 7.11 26.47 1.19
N GLU A 77 7.85 27.49 1.66
CA GLU A 77 9.00 28.05 0.92
C GLU A 77 10.15 27.05 0.80
N PHE A 78 10.24 26.09 1.72
CA PHE A 78 11.30 25.09 1.75
C PHE A 78 10.93 23.79 1.02
N GLN A 79 9.77 23.69 0.36
CA GLN A 79 9.38 22.45 -0.34
C GLN A 79 10.09 22.23 -1.69
N ASN A 80 10.46 23.29 -2.40
CA ASN A 80 10.88 23.20 -3.81
C ASN A 80 12.39 23.06 -4.02
N GLY A 81 12.89 21.83 -3.86
CA GLY A 81 14.27 21.44 -4.19
C GLY A 81 15.20 21.32 -2.98
N HIS A 82 16.51 21.31 -3.25
CA HIS A 82 17.54 21.27 -2.22
C HIS A 82 17.58 22.59 -1.44
N TYR A 83 18.04 22.51 -0.20
CA TYR A 83 18.07 23.62 0.74
C TYR A 83 18.67 24.90 0.14
N ASP A 84 19.82 24.80 -0.53
CA ASP A 84 20.50 25.96 -1.12
C ASP A 84 19.66 26.67 -2.18
N LYS A 85 18.92 25.89 -3.00
CA LYS A 85 17.99 26.44 -4.00
C LYS A 85 16.82 27.16 -3.32
N CYS A 86 16.25 26.58 -2.25
CA CYS A 86 15.17 27.21 -1.50
C CYS A 86 15.63 28.54 -0.87
N VAL A 87 16.83 28.58 -0.31
CA VAL A 87 17.41 29.80 0.28
C VAL A 87 17.64 30.87 -0.80
N ALA A 88 18.14 30.49 -1.97
CA ALA A 88 18.31 31.41 -3.10
C ALA A 88 16.97 32.02 -3.54
N LEU A 89 15.94 31.18 -3.73
CA LEU A 89 14.58 31.64 -4.09
C LEU A 89 13.98 32.54 -3.00
N LEU A 90 14.19 32.21 -1.73
CA LEU A 90 13.70 33.01 -0.61
C LEU A 90 14.34 34.41 -0.58
N ARG A 91 15.65 34.48 -0.84
CA ARG A 91 16.39 35.76 -0.97
C ARG A 91 15.91 36.57 -2.17
N GLU A 92 15.59 35.91 -3.28
CA GLU A 92 15.04 36.57 -4.46
C GLU A 92 13.63 37.12 -4.25
N LYS A 93 12.81 36.43 -3.46
CA LYS A 93 11.43 36.83 -3.14
C LYS A 93 11.38 38.02 -2.17
N HIS A 94 12.31 38.07 -1.22
CA HIS A 94 12.37 39.09 -0.17
C HIS A 94 13.65 39.94 -0.28
N LYS A 95 13.93 40.48 -1.48
CA LYS A 95 15.14 41.28 -1.74
C LYS A 95 15.25 42.52 -0.85
N ASP A 96 14.12 43.16 -0.57
CA ASP A 96 14.04 44.41 0.18
C ASP A 96 13.94 44.20 1.70
N ASP A 97 13.70 42.96 2.15
CA ASP A 97 13.55 42.61 3.57
C ASP A 97 14.30 41.32 3.91
N MET A 98 15.61 41.46 4.13
CA MET A 98 16.47 40.37 4.56
C MET A 98 16.19 39.91 6.00
N GLY A 99 15.50 40.73 6.82
CA GLY A 99 15.08 40.34 8.17
C GLY A 99 14.12 39.16 8.12
N THR A 100 13.07 39.27 7.30
CA THR A 100 12.11 38.17 7.06
C THR A 100 12.79 36.90 6.53
N VAL A 101 13.83 37.03 5.70
CA VAL A 101 14.60 35.87 5.19
C VAL A 101 15.29 35.15 6.35
N VAL A 102 15.99 35.89 7.20
CA VAL A 102 16.70 35.33 8.37
C VAL A 102 15.72 34.67 9.33
N ASP A 103 14.59 35.32 9.62
CA ASP A 103 13.56 34.78 10.52
C ASP A 103 12.95 33.47 10.00
N LYS A 104 12.65 33.40 8.70
CA LYS A 104 12.15 32.17 8.06
C LYS A 104 13.20 31.05 8.10
N ILE A 105 14.47 31.35 7.82
CA ILE A 105 15.57 30.38 7.91
C ILE A 105 15.73 29.88 9.34
N PHE A 106 15.76 30.79 10.32
CA PHE A 106 15.89 30.45 11.74
C PHE A 106 14.74 29.55 12.21
N SER A 107 13.51 29.86 11.78
CA SER A 107 12.33 29.03 12.06
C SER A 107 12.46 27.62 11.48
N HIS A 108 12.90 27.49 10.22
CA HIS A 108 13.05 26.19 9.54
C HIS A 108 14.16 25.32 10.17
N LEU A 109 15.24 25.92 10.69
CA LEU A 109 16.30 25.16 11.41
C LEU A 109 15.76 24.36 12.62
N GLN A 110 14.65 24.79 13.22
CA GLN A 110 14.01 24.11 14.36
C GLN A 110 12.72 23.38 13.98
N VAL A 111 12.57 22.98 12.71
CA VAL A 111 11.37 22.30 12.18
C VAL A 111 10.97 21.07 12.99
N SER A 112 11.92 20.27 13.49
CA SER A 112 11.63 19.07 14.29
C SER A 112 10.83 19.38 15.57
N LYS A 113 11.16 20.48 16.27
CA LYS A 113 10.43 20.91 17.48
C LYS A 113 9.07 21.53 17.12
N LYS A 114 9.02 22.31 16.02
CA LYS A 114 7.76 22.85 15.50
C LYS A 114 6.77 21.74 15.17
N ASN A 115 7.25 20.66 14.55
CA ASN A 115 6.42 19.53 14.16
C ASN A 115 5.75 18.87 15.36
N GLN A 116 6.49 18.68 16.47
CA GLN A 116 5.92 18.14 17.69
C GLN A 116 4.81 19.05 18.28
N LEU A 117 5.02 20.37 18.25
CA LEU A 117 4.03 21.33 18.73
C LEU A 117 2.76 21.30 17.87
N ILE A 118 2.90 21.33 16.54
CA ILE A 118 1.75 21.31 15.62
C ILE A 118 0.97 20.00 15.74
N ILE A 119 1.64 18.86 15.85
CA ILE A 119 0.98 17.57 16.06
C ILE A 119 0.16 17.58 17.35
N LYS A 120 0.76 17.99 18.48
CA LYS A 120 0.04 18.08 19.77
C LYS A 120 -1.13 19.05 19.72
N LEU A 121 -1.00 20.17 19.01
CA LEU A 121 -2.07 21.15 18.84
C LEU A 121 -3.24 20.54 18.06
N ILE A 122 -2.96 19.87 16.94
CA ILE A 122 -3.96 19.19 16.13
C ILE A 122 -4.67 18.10 16.95
N ASP A 123 -3.91 17.28 17.69
CA ASP A 123 -4.44 16.20 18.54
C ASP A 123 -5.40 16.70 19.60
N HIS A 124 -4.98 17.72 20.34
CA HIS A 124 -5.77 18.24 21.45
C HIS A 124 -7.09 18.82 20.94
N LEU A 125 -7.04 19.61 19.88
CA LEU A 125 -8.22 20.31 19.36
C LEU A 125 -9.24 19.37 18.72
N CYS A 126 -8.77 18.44 17.89
CA CYS A 126 -9.66 17.57 17.14
C CYS A 126 -10.25 16.45 18.01
N GLY A 127 -9.60 16.12 19.14
CA GLY A 127 -10.12 15.15 20.11
C GLY A 127 -11.13 15.69 21.12
N HIS A 128 -11.16 17.00 21.37
CA HIS A 128 -11.97 17.59 22.45
C HIS A 128 -13.10 18.52 21.98
N GLU A 129 -13.01 19.08 20.76
CA GLU A 129 -13.98 20.07 20.25
C GLU A 129 -14.71 19.55 18.99
N PRO A 130 -15.92 18.96 19.14
CA PRO A 130 -16.67 18.47 17.99
C PRO A 130 -17.03 19.60 17.01
N GLY A 131 -16.89 19.32 15.70
CA GLY A 131 -17.18 20.26 14.61
C GLY A 131 -16.08 21.29 14.31
N LEU A 132 -15.03 21.40 15.13
CA LEU A 132 -13.91 22.31 14.85
C LEU A 132 -13.08 21.86 13.63
N THR A 133 -13.06 20.55 13.35
CA THR A 133 -12.30 19.98 12.24
C THR A 133 -12.80 20.46 10.88
N ASP A 134 -14.12 20.50 10.67
CA ASP A 134 -14.74 21.01 9.45
C ASP A 134 -14.39 22.48 9.24
N GLU A 135 -14.41 23.24 10.33
CA GLU A 135 -14.09 24.66 10.37
C GLU A 135 -12.60 24.97 10.09
N LEU A 136 -11.70 24.03 10.37
CA LEU A 136 -10.25 24.10 10.09
C LEU A 136 -9.85 23.38 8.80
N GLY A 137 -10.80 22.72 8.12
CA GLY A 137 -10.53 21.81 7.02
C GLY A 137 -9.66 22.39 5.90
N ALA A 138 -9.84 23.67 5.55
CA ALA A 138 -9.04 24.34 4.53
C ALA A 138 -7.53 24.36 4.85
N ILE A 139 -7.15 24.66 6.10
CA ILE A 139 -5.73 24.75 6.48
C ILE A 139 -5.15 23.38 6.79
N LEU A 140 -5.96 22.48 7.33
CA LEU A 140 -5.55 21.08 7.45
C LEU A 140 -5.23 20.51 6.07
N ASN A 141 -6.03 20.82 5.04
CA ASN A 141 -5.73 20.46 3.64
C ASN A 141 -4.42 21.06 3.16
N ASP A 142 -4.16 22.34 3.42
CA ASP A 142 -2.88 22.97 3.06
C ASP A 142 -1.68 22.26 3.72
N LEU A 143 -1.79 21.84 4.99
CA LEU A 143 -0.73 21.10 5.69
C LEU A 143 -0.43 19.74 5.04
N THR A 144 -1.41 19.12 4.40
CA THR A 144 -1.22 17.83 3.70
C THR A 144 -0.32 17.94 2.47
N THR A 145 -0.15 19.15 1.92
CA THR A 145 0.66 19.40 0.72
C THR A 145 2.17 19.36 0.98
N LEU A 146 2.57 19.37 2.25
CA LEU A 146 3.97 19.31 2.66
C LEU A 146 4.56 17.91 2.40
N ASN A 147 5.59 17.85 1.55
CA ASN A 147 6.08 16.59 0.96
C ASN A 147 7.49 16.18 1.42
N LYS A 148 8.23 17.07 2.09
CA LYS A 148 9.57 16.75 2.62
C LYS A 148 9.49 15.74 3.79
N SER A 149 10.57 15.00 3.98
CA SER A 149 10.68 13.97 5.04
C SER A 149 10.64 14.56 6.45
N GLU A 150 11.04 15.81 6.61
CA GLU A 150 11.11 16.51 7.90
C GLU A 150 9.70 16.74 8.48
N ASN A 151 8.77 17.19 7.63
CA ASN A 151 7.41 17.60 7.95
C ASN A 151 6.33 16.58 7.57
N SER A 152 6.72 15.41 7.06
CA SER A 152 5.82 14.31 6.70
C SER A 152 4.89 13.90 7.84
N LYS A 153 5.38 13.88 9.09
CA LYS A 153 4.57 13.53 10.27
C LYS A 153 3.42 14.51 10.53
N VAL A 154 3.63 15.80 10.27
CA VAL A 154 2.59 16.83 10.42
C VAL A 154 1.54 16.69 9.33
N ALA A 155 1.99 16.55 8.08
CA ALA A 155 1.11 16.34 6.94
C ALA A 155 0.24 15.09 7.11
N LEU A 156 0.86 13.98 7.52
CA LEU A 156 0.19 12.73 7.83
C LEU A 156 -0.85 12.91 8.95
N ARG A 157 -0.53 13.63 10.02
CA ARG A 157 -1.48 13.83 11.12
C ARG A 157 -2.66 14.70 10.72
N ALA A 158 -2.43 15.76 9.95
CA ALA A 158 -3.50 16.59 9.39
C ALA A 158 -4.43 15.76 8.49
N ARG A 159 -3.88 14.84 7.68
CA ARG A 159 -4.66 13.89 6.88
C ARG A 159 -5.52 12.97 7.73
N GLN A 160 -4.95 12.32 8.75
CA GLN A 160 -5.71 11.43 9.66
C GLN A 160 -6.91 12.13 10.30
N VAL A 161 -6.73 13.39 10.70
CA VAL A 161 -7.80 14.20 11.30
C VAL A 161 -8.89 14.57 10.28
N LEU A 162 -8.52 14.94 9.06
CA LEU A 162 -9.48 15.21 7.99
C LEU A 162 -10.31 13.96 7.64
N ILE A 163 -9.67 12.80 7.57
CA ILE A 163 -10.34 11.51 7.34
C ILE A 163 -11.33 11.21 8.45
N ALA A 164 -10.95 11.43 9.71
CA ALA A 164 -11.82 11.22 10.85
C ALA A 164 -13.03 12.17 10.84
N ALA A 165 -12.86 13.42 10.39
CA ALA A 165 -13.96 14.39 10.31
C ALA A 165 -15.00 14.05 9.24
N HIS A 166 -14.60 13.38 8.16
CA HIS A 166 -15.53 12.93 7.13
C HIS A 166 -16.45 11.79 7.62
N GLN A 167 -16.14 11.12 8.73
CA GLN A 167 -17.02 10.11 9.31
C GLN A 167 -18.11 10.76 10.18
N PRO A 168 -19.39 10.39 10.00
CA PRO A 168 -20.45 10.85 10.90
C PRO A 168 -20.17 10.42 12.34
N ALA A 169 -20.51 11.30 13.29
CA ALA A 169 -20.38 11.03 14.71
C ALA A 169 -21.05 9.71 15.11
N TYR A 170 -20.42 8.99 16.04
CA TYR A 170 -20.85 7.67 16.48
C TYR A 170 -22.34 7.64 16.90
N GLU A 171 -22.79 8.62 17.71
CA GLU A 171 -24.16 8.69 18.22
C GLU A 171 -25.20 8.83 17.10
N LEU A 172 -24.89 9.62 16.06
CA LEU A 172 -25.77 9.79 14.90
C LEU A 172 -25.92 8.47 14.14
N ARG A 173 -24.81 7.73 13.96
CA ARG A 173 -24.81 6.41 13.30
C ARG A 173 -25.56 5.37 14.13
N HIS A 174 -25.39 5.38 15.44
CA HIS A 174 -26.12 4.52 16.37
C HIS A 174 -27.64 4.74 16.23
N ASN A 175 -28.10 5.99 16.33
CA ASN A 175 -29.52 6.33 16.23
C ASN A 175 -30.11 5.97 14.85
N GLN A 176 -29.35 6.19 13.78
CA GLN A 176 -29.78 5.82 12.43
C GLN A 176 -29.92 4.30 12.28
N MET A 177 -28.96 3.54 12.82
CA MET A 177 -28.99 2.08 12.77
C MET A 177 -30.11 1.49 13.62
N GLU A 178 -30.33 2.04 14.82
CA GLU A 178 -31.45 1.68 15.68
C GLU A 178 -32.80 1.94 14.99
N SER A 179 -32.96 3.11 14.37
CA SER A 179 -34.16 3.43 13.59
C SER A 179 -34.42 2.41 12.48
N ILE A 180 -33.37 1.93 11.79
CA ILE A 180 -33.50 0.92 10.74
C ILE A 180 -33.93 -0.43 11.35
N PHE A 181 -33.30 -0.87 12.45
CA PHE A 181 -33.69 -2.10 13.13
C PHE A 181 -35.15 -2.05 13.61
N LEU A 182 -35.55 -0.96 14.26
CA LEU A 182 -36.93 -0.78 14.74
C LEU A 182 -37.94 -0.74 13.59
N SER A 183 -37.58 -0.12 12.44
CA SER A 183 -38.43 -0.11 11.24
C SER A 183 -38.56 -1.46 10.55
N ALA A 184 -37.61 -2.38 10.80
CA ALA A 184 -37.61 -3.72 10.21
C ALA A 184 -38.47 -4.72 11.01
N ILE A 185 -38.86 -4.38 12.24
CA ILE A 185 -39.77 -5.18 13.06
C ILE A 185 -41.17 -5.12 12.46
N ASP A 186 -41.82 -6.27 12.32
CA ASP A 186 -43.18 -6.38 11.80
C ASP A 186 -44.19 -5.64 12.69
N MET A 187 -45.34 -5.23 12.13
CA MET A 187 -46.39 -4.47 12.81
C MET A 187 -46.89 -5.15 14.10
N TYR A 188 -46.84 -6.48 14.15
CA TYR A 188 -47.26 -7.28 15.31
C TYR A 188 -46.13 -7.54 16.32
N GLY A 189 -44.89 -7.14 16.01
CA GLY A 189 -43.74 -7.28 16.90
C GLY A 189 -43.32 -8.72 17.18
N HIS A 190 -43.64 -9.66 16.29
CA HIS A 190 -43.31 -11.08 16.45
C HIS A 190 -42.01 -11.50 15.76
N ASP A 191 -41.69 -10.88 14.61
CA ASP A 191 -40.46 -11.14 13.85
C ASP A 191 -40.04 -9.90 13.04
N PHE A 192 -38.95 -9.98 12.28
CA PHE A 192 -38.48 -8.90 11.40
C PHE A 192 -38.38 -9.34 9.94
N CYS A 193 -38.52 -8.39 9.01
CA CYS A 193 -38.39 -8.64 7.58
C CYS A 193 -36.92 -8.45 7.13
N PRO A 194 -36.22 -9.50 6.64
CA PRO A 194 -34.82 -9.41 6.23
C PRO A 194 -34.58 -8.42 5.08
N GLU A 195 -35.57 -8.19 4.22
CA GLU A 195 -35.50 -7.26 3.08
C GLU A 195 -35.26 -5.81 3.54
N ASN A 196 -35.86 -5.42 4.67
CA ASN A 196 -35.70 -4.09 5.25
C ASN A 196 -34.27 -3.86 5.80
N LEU A 197 -33.55 -4.95 6.09
CA LEU A 197 -32.17 -4.93 6.58
C LEU A 197 -31.13 -4.92 5.45
N GLN A 198 -31.55 -5.07 4.19
CA GLN A 198 -30.65 -5.07 3.04
C GLN A 198 -29.86 -3.76 2.92
N LYS A 199 -30.45 -2.63 3.38
CA LYS A 199 -29.77 -1.34 3.49
C LYS A 199 -28.52 -1.41 4.38
N LEU A 200 -28.60 -2.08 5.52
CA LEU A 200 -27.47 -2.26 6.44
C LEU A 200 -26.46 -3.29 5.92
N ILE A 201 -26.91 -4.31 5.19
CA ILE A 201 -26.00 -5.34 4.66
C ILE A 201 -25.10 -4.75 3.56
N MET A 202 -25.65 -3.88 2.69
CA MET A 202 -24.94 -3.34 1.52
C MET A 202 -24.20 -2.02 1.77
N SER A 203 -24.42 -1.35 2.92
CA SER A 203 -23.81 -0.04 3.22
C SER A 203 -22.28 -0.07 3.35
N GLU A 204 -21.61 1.05 3.11
CA GLU A 204 -20.16 1.21 3.28
C GLU A 204 -19.76 1.71 4.64
N THR A 205 -20.59 2.57 5.24
CA THR A 205 -20.36 3.06 6.59
C THR A 205 -19.89 1.88 7.42
N SER A 206 -18.75 2.04 8.11
CA SER A 206 -18.39 1.01 9.06
C SER A 206 -19.58 0.87 9.98
N ILE A 207 -20.20 -0.31 9.93
CA ILE A 207 -21.26 -0.65 10.86
C ILE A 207 -20.70 -1.55 11.95
N PHE A 208 -19.54 -2.20 11.78
CA PHE A 208 -19.09 -3.19 12.75
C PHE A 208 -18.75 -2.56 14.10
N ASP A 209 -18.36 -1.29 14.13
CA ASP A 209 -18.15 -0.51 15.36
C ASP A 209 -19.45 -0.12 16.10
N VAL A 210 -20.61 -0.18 15.45
CA VAL A 210 -21.91 0.19 16.03
C VAL A 210 -22.85 -1.01 16.17
N LEU A 211 -22.87 -1.88 15.15
CA LEU A 211 -23.71 -3.07 15.01
C LEU A 211 -23.66 -3.98 16.23
N GLN A 212 -22.49 -4.07 16.85
CA GLN A 212 -22.22 -5.04 17.91
C GLN A 212 -22.85 -4.64 19.24
N ASP A 213 -23.10 -3.35 19.47
CA ASP A 213 -23.85 -2.89 20.64
C ASP A 213 -25.29 -3.43 20.60
N PHE A 214 -25.85 -3.62 19.39
CA PHE A 214 -27.17 -4.22 19.21
C PHE A 214 -27.22 -5.73 19.50
N PHE A 215 -26.08 -6.42 19.66
CA PHE A 215 -26.06 -7.81 20.13
C PHE A 215 -26.57 -7.91 21.57
N PHE A 216 -26.50 -6.82 22.34
CA PHE A 216 -26.94 -6.76 23.74
C PHE A 216 -28.16 -5.85 23.93
N HIS A 217 -28.89 -5.53 22.86
CA HIS A 217 -30.08 -4.70 22.91
C HIS A 217 -31.17 -5.30 23.82
N GLY A 218 -31.98 -4.44 24.44
CA GLY A 218 -33.06 -4.86 25.36
C GLY A 218 -34.16 -5.67 24.67
N ASN A 219 -34.42 -5.39 23.38
CA ASN A 219 -35.35 -6.15 22.54
C ASN A 219 -34.66 -7.37 21.90
N SER A 220 -35.17 -8.58 22.19
CA SER A 220 -34.64 -9.84 21.67
C SER A 220 -34.71 -9.97 20.15
N ILE A 221 -35.69 -9.33 19.50
CA ILE A 221 -35.84 -9.32 18.03
C ILE A 221 -34.71 -8.51 17.39
N VAL A 222 -34.36 -7.36 17.98
CA VAL A 222 -33.23 -6.53 17.53
C VAL A 222 -31.92 -7.29 17.69
N ARG A 223 -31.72 -8.06 18.77
CA ARG A 223 -30.54 -8.92 18.94
C ARG A 223 -30.42 -9.95 17.82
N ARG A 224 -31.53 -10.64 17.49
CA ARG A 224 -31.57 -11.61 16.37
C ARG A 224 -31.25 -10.93 15.03
N ALA A 225 -31.91 -9.81 14.74
CA ALA A 225 -31.68 -9.03 13.53
C ALA A 225 -30.23 -8.55 13.40
N ALA A 226 -29.60 -8.12 14.49
CA ALA A 226 -28.22 -7.69 14.50
C ALA A 226 -27.24 -8.84 14.18
N LEU A 227 -27.44 -10.03 14.74
CA LEU A 227 -26.65 -11.22 14.41
C LEU A 227 -26.81 -11.61 12.94
N GLU A 228 -28.04 -11.56 12.40
CA GLU A 228 -28.29 -11.85 10.98
C GLU A 228 -27.61 -10.82 10.06
N VAL A 229 -27.70 -9.52 10.37
CA VAL A 229 -27.00 -8.47 9.61
C VAL A 229 -25.49 -8.71 9.62
N TYR A 230 -24.93 -9.08 10.77
CA TYR A 230 -23.50 -9.39 10.89
C TYR A 230 -23.11 -10.53 9.94
N VAL A 231 -23.80 -11.67 10.01
CA VAL A 231 -23.50 -12.85 9.19
C VAL A 231 -23.68 -12.54 7.70
N ARG A 232 -24.83 -11.98 7.28
CA ARG A 232 -25.08 -11.67 5.86
C ARG A 232 -24.07 -10.67 5.30
N ARG A 233 -23.60 -9.73 6.12
CA ARG A 233 -22.61 -8.73 5.69
C ARG A 233 -21.19 -9.30 5.64
N ALA A 234 -20.78 -10.11 6.62
CA ALA A 234 -19.48 -10.77 6.62
C ALA A 234 -19.36 -11.78 5.47
N TYR A 235 -20.42 -12.54 5.23
CA TYR A 235 -20.47 -13.61 4.22
C TYR A 235 -21.06 -13.16 2.87
N ILE A 236 -21.04 -11.86 2.55
CA ILE A 236 -21.66 -11.32 1.31
C ILE A 236 -21.08 -11.89 0.00
N SER A 237 -19.84 -12.38 0.02
CA SER A 237 -19.21 -13.06 -1.13
C SER A 237 -19.47 -14.56 -1.20
N TYR A 238 -20.16 -15.10 -0.21
CA TYR A 238 -20.56 -16.49 -0.12
C TYR A 238 -22.05 -16.61 -0.39
N GLU A 239 -22.46 -17.77 -0.87
CA GLU A 239 -23.88 -18.05 -1.04
C GLU A 239 -24.40 -18.67 0.26
N LEU A 240 -25.19 -17.89 1.02
CA LEU A 240 -25.85 -18.35 2.24
C LEU A 240 -27.08 -19.19 1.86
N THR A 241 -27.04 -20.49 2.15
CA THR A 241 -28.14 -21.42 1.86
C THR A 241 -29.20 -21.42 2.94
N CYS A 242 -28.79 -21.27 4.20
CA CYS A 242 -29.69 -21.25 5.35
C CYS A 242 -29.12 -20.35 6.46
N LEU A 243 -30.00 -19.64 7.17
CA LEU A 243 -29.69 -18.91 8.40
C LEU A 243 -30.87 -19.09 9.37
N ARG A 244 -30.58 -19.59 10.57
CA ARG A 244 -31.56 -19.87 11.63
C ARG A 244 -31.13 -19.20 12.91
N HIS A 245 -32.12 -18.74 13.68
CA HIS A 245 -31.89 -18.20 15.01
C HIS A 245 -32.27 -19.25 16.04
N GLU A 246 -31.34 -19.58 16.92
CA GLU A 246 -31.61 -20.46 18.04
C GLU A 246 -31.31 -19.74 19.35
N ARG A 247 -32.01 -20.16 20.39
CA ARG A 247 -31.69 -19.73 21.74
C ARG A 247 -30.93 -20.87 22.39
N LEU A 248 -29.66 -20.60 22.70
CA LEU A 248 -28.81 -21.55 23.41
C LEU A 248 -29.38 -21.80 24.81
N ILE A 249 -28.98 -22.90 25.44
CA ILE A 249 -29.46 -23.32 26.76
C ILE A 249 -29.13 -22.25 27.83
N SER A 250 -28.03 -21.52 27.65
CA SER A 250 -27.63 -20.34 28.43
C SER A 250 -28.59 -19.13 28.32
N GLY A 251 -29.60 -19.22 27.45
CA GLY A 251 -30.54 -18.13 27.15
C GLY A 251 -30.03 -17.13 26.11
N THR A 252 -28.80 -17.33 25.62
CA THR A 252 -28.10 -16.49 24.63
C THR A 252 -28.67 -16.69 23.22
N CYS A 253 -28.81 -15.61 22.46
CA CYS A 253 -29.22 -15.68 21.05
C CYS A 253 -28.02 -16.09 20.19
N ALA A 254 -28.21 -17.08 19.32
CA ALA A 254 -27.22 -17.53 18.35
C ALA A 254 -27.80 -17.56 16.94
N ALA A 255 -26.94 -17.30 15.96
CA ALA A 255 -27.24 -17.45 14.55
C ALA A 255 -26.44 -18.64 13.99
N LEU A 256 -27.16 -19.68 13.57
CA LEU A 256 -26.60 -20.82 12.84
C LEU A 256 -26.79 -20.56 11.35
N PHE A 257 -25.74 -20.75 10.57
CA PHE A 257 -25.79 -20.49 9.14
C PHE A 257 -25.02 -21.53 8.35
N GLN A 258 -25.50 -21.81 7.15
CA GLN A 258 -24.85 -22.68 6.18
C GLN A 258 -24.54 -21.85 4.93
N PHE A 259 -23.34 -22.04 4.39
CA PHE A 259 -22.89 -21.31 3.22
C PHE A 259 -22.06 -22.18 2.28
N LEU A 260 -22.08 -21.80 1.00
CA LEU A 260 -21.30 -22.42 -0.06
C LEU A 260 -20.11 -21.52 -0.43
N LEU A 261 -18.96 -22.14 -0.68
CA LEU A 261 -17.80 -21.44 -1.25
C LEU A 261 -18.09 -20.96 -2.68
N PRO A 262 -17.78 -19.71 -3.04
CA PRO A 262 -17.97 -19.21 -4.40
C PRO A 262 -17.11 -20.00 -5.40
N SER A 263 -17.53 -20.04 -6.67
CA SER A 263 -16.82 -20.76 -7.75
C SER A 263 -15.36 -20.33 -7.90
N SER A 264 -15.09 -19.05 -7.63
CA SER A 264 -13.78 -18.43 -7.61
C SER A 264 -12.89 -18.83 -6.42
N HIS A 265 -13.41 -19.58 -5.44
CA HIS A 265 -12.66 -19.92 -4.24
C HIS A 265 -11.60 -21.01 -4.50
N PRO A 266 -10.34 -20.85 -4.05
CA PRO A 266 -9.27 -21.82 -4.32
C PRO A 266 -9.61 -23.26 -3.87
N ASN A 267 -10.26 -23.41 -2.72
CA ASN A 267 -10.64 -24.73 -2.19
C ASN A 267 -11.78 -25.41 -2.99
N ARG A 268 -12.48 -24.68 -3.88
CA ARG A 268 -13.47 -25.26 -4.79
C ARG A 268 -12.83 -25.79 -6.07
N ALA A 269 -11.77 -25.14 -6.55
CA ALA A 269 -11.02 -25.55 -7.74
C ALA A 269 -10.16 -26.82 -7.50
N PHE A 270 -9.58 -26.98 -6.31
CA PHE A 270 -8.73 -28.14 -5.97
C PHE A 270 -9.45 -29.49 -6.11
N HIS A 271 -10.77 -29.54 -5.82
CA HIS A 271 -11.55 -30.77 -5.92
C HIS A 271 -11.79 -31.24 -7.36
N PHE A 272 -11.95 -30.32 -8.34
CA PHE A 272 -12.10 -30.70 -9.74
C PHE A 272 -10.82 -31.33 -10.32
N THR A 273 -9.64 -30.85 -9.90
CA THR A 273 -8.35 -31.43 -10.32
C THR A 273 -8.05 -32.78 -9.68
N SER A 274 -8.46 -33.03 -8.43
CA SER A 274 -8.23 -34.34 -7.78
C SER A 274 -9.08 -35.46 -8.37
N CYS A 275 -10.29 -35.15 -8.86
CA CYS A 275 -11.14 -36.14 -9.54
C CYS A 275 -10.59 -36.52 -10.91
N ASN A 276 -9.97 -35.58 -11.65
CA ASN A 276 -9.38 -35.84 -12.96
C ASN A 276 -8.09 -36.67 -12.94
N LEU A 277 -7.40 -36.78 -11.79
CA LEU A 277 -6.16 -37.56 -11.67
C LEU A 277 -6.40 -39.07 -11.42
N LYS A 278 -7.66 -39.52 -11.27
CA LYS A 278 -8.00 -40.93 -11.02
C LYS A 278 -8.64 -41.66 -12.21
N SER A 279 -8.82 -41.04 -13.36
CA SER A 279 -9.39 -41.70 -14.55
C SER A 279 -8.52 -41.50 -15.80
N GLU A 280 -7.85 -42.56 -16.26
CA GLU A 280 -7.19 -42.59 -17.56
C GLU A 280 -8.17 -42.73 -18.75
N ASP A 281 -9.47 -42.85 -18.51
CA ASP A 281 -10.47 -42.89 -19.58
C ASP A 281 -11.12 -41.52 -19.83
N SER A 282 -10.89 -40.98 -21.03
CA SER A 282 -11.48 -39.74 -21.53
C SER A 282 -12.97 -39.91 -21.87
N SER A 283 -13.83 -40.07 -20.86
CA SER A 283 -15.28 -39.99 -21.06
C SER A 283 -15.94 -39.14 -19.98
N ALA A 284 -16.88 -38.31 -20.43
CA ALA A 284 -17.61 -37.25 -19.74
C ALA A 284 -17.66 -37.32 -18.20
N VAL A 285 -17.25 -36.21 -17.54
CA VAL A 285 -17.54 -35.93 -16.12
C VAL A 285 -19.02 -36.17 -15.87
N SER A 286 -19.36 -37.12 -15.01
CA SER A 286 -20.75 -37.47 -14.76
C SER A 286 -21.44 -36.38 -13.92
N SER A 287 -22.75 -36.20 -14.09
CA SER A 287 -23.58 -35.30 -13.27
C SER A 287 -23.48 -35.61 -11.76
N TRP A 288 -23.13 -36.85 -11.42
CA TRP A 288 -22.96 -37.34 -10.05
C TRP A 288 -21.66 -36.83 -9.41
N ASP A 289 -20.53 -36.84 -10.13
CA ASP A 289 -19.23 -36.32 -9.64
C ASP A 289 -19.28 -34.82 -9.36
N ILE A 290 -20.07 -34.08 -10.14
CA ILE A 290 -20.32 -32.66 -9.93
C ILE A 290 -21.13 -32.45 -8.64
N LYS A 291 -22.20 -33.22 -8.43
CA LYS A 291 -23.02 -33.16 -7.20
C LYS A 291 -22.22 -33.40 -5.93
N GLU A 292 -21.33 -34.40 -5.94
CA GLU A 292 -20.47 -34.74 -4.80
C GLU A 292 -19.44 -33.63 -4.49
N ALA A 293 -18.88 -32.98 -5.53
CA ALA A 293 -18.04 -31.80 -5.37
C ALA A 293 -18.80 -30.56 -4.83
N TYR A 294 -20.09 -30.41 -5.17
CA TYR A 294 -20.97 -29.38 -4.62
C TYR A 294 -21.31 -29.64 -3.14
N GLU A 295 -21.55 -30.90 -2.76
CA GLU A 295 -21.82 -31.28 -1.36
C GLU A 295 -20.61 -30.96 -0.45
N ASN A 296 -19.38 -31.26 -0.89
CA ASN A 296 -18.13 -30.98 -0.17
C ASN A 296 -17.76 -29.48 -0.02
N CYS A 297 -18.49 -28.57 -0.67
CA CYS A 297 -18.27 -27.12 -0.57
C CYS A 297 -19.13 -26.44 0.52
N HIS A 298 -20.04 -27.17 1.16
CA HIS A 298 -20.86 -26.64 2.25
C HIS A 298 -20.03 -26.47 3.51
N ARG A 299 -20.29 -25.38 4.24
CA ARG A 299 -19.68 -25.09 5.53
C ARG A 299 -20.78 -24.63 6.48
N TYR A 300 -20.62 -24.97 7.75
CA TYR A 300 -21.57 -24.64 8.81
C TYR A 300 -20.92 -23.66 9.77
N GLY A 301 -21.66 -22.63 10.14
CA GLY A 301 -21.19 -21.55 10.99
C GLY A 301 -22.12 -21.28 12.16
N LEU A 302 -21.54 -20.92 13.30
CA LEU A 302 -22.24 -20.43 14.49
C LEU A 302 -21.70 -19.06 14.87
N LEU A 303 -22.61 -18.10 15.13
CA LEU A 303 -22.30 -16.82 15.74
C LEU A 303 -23.12 -16.67 17.03
N ALA A 304 -22.46 -16.44 18.16
CA ALA A 304 -23.10 -16.19 19.45
C ALA A 304 -22.39 -15.04 20.18
N ALA A 305 -23.15 -14.27 20.98
CA ALA A 305 -22.66 -13.09 21.69
C ALA A 305 -22.84 -13.21 23.20
N PHE A 306 -21.73 -13.13 23.95
CA PHE A 306 -21.65 -13.32 25.39
C PHE A 306 -21.29 -12.01 26.09
N SER A 307 -21.87 -11.82 27.27
CA SER A 307 -21.62 -10.63 28.10
C SER A 307 -20.24 -10.65 28.77
N HIS A 308 -19.65 -11.83 28.97
CA HIS A 308 -18.34 -12.04 29.60
C HIS A 308 -17.71 -13.32 29.08
N PHE A 309 -16.38 -13.43 29.08
CA PHE A 309 -15.69 -14.63 28.58
C PHE A 309 -15.94 -15.88 29.43
N ASP A 310 -16.10 -15.72 30.75
CA ASP A 310 -16.38 -16.84 31.65
C ASP A 310 -17.75 -17.48 31.39
N ALA A 311 -18.72 -16.68 30.91
CA ALA A 311 -20.02 -17.21 30.50
C ALA A 311 -19.86 -18.22 29.36
N PHE A 312 -19.06 -17.88 28.34
CA PHE A 312 -18.72 -18.79 27.25
C PHE A 312 -17.93 -20.02 27.73
N LYS A 313 -16.94 -19.85 28.62
CA LYS A 313 -16.19 -20.98 29.21
C LYS A 313 -17.07 -21.97 29.96
N SER A 314 -18.21 -21.53 30.50
CA SER A 314 -19.14 -22.44 31.19
C SER A 314 -20.07 -23.21 30.24
N THR A 315 -20.22 -22.76 28.98
CA THR A 315 -21.25 -23.24 28.05
C THR A 315 -20.71 -23.76 26.72
N TYR A 316 -19.40 -23.68 26.48
CA TYR A 316 -18.78 -24.00 25.18
C TYR A 316 -19.05 -25.42 24.68
N ASP A 317 -19.05 -26.43 25.56
CA ASP A 317 -19.30 -27.83 25.18
C ASP A 317 -20.73 -28.02 24.65
N GLU A 318 -21.71 -27.40 25.31
CA GLU A 318 -23.10 -27.41 24.90
C GLU A 318 -23.34 -26.55 23.64
N GLU A 319 -22.61 -25.46 23.46
CA GLU A 319 -22.69 -24.60 22.26
C GLU A 319 -22.12 -25.27 21.01
N LEU A 320 -21.26 -26.26 21.20
CA LEU A 320 -20.75 -27.13 20.15
C LEU A 320 -21.71 -28.29 19.82
N SER A 321 -22.75 -28.52 20.62
CA SER A 321 -23.74 -29.58 20.39
C SER A 321 -24.40 -29.55 19.00
N PRO A 322 -24.71 -28.39 18.37
CA PRO A 322 -25.30 -28.37 17.03
C PRO A 322 -24.38 -28.97 15.96
N PHE A 323 -23.07 -29.04 16.21
CA PHE A 323 -22.11 -29.66 15.29
C PHE A 323 -21.93 -31.17 15.51
N SER A 324 -22.51 -31.73 16.58
CA SER A 324 -22.34 -33.14 16.95
C SER A 324 -23.20 -34.11 16.12
N GLY A 325 -24.10 -33.60 15.25
CA GLY A 325 -24.96 -34.40 14.36
C GLY A 325 -24.80 -34.08 12.87
N VAL A 326 -23.82 -33.26 12.50
CA VAL A 326 -23.64 -32.78 11.12
C VAL A 326 -22.67 -33.70 10.36
N VAL A 327 -23.25 -34.76 9.80
CA VAL A 327 -22.78 -35.58 8.68
C VAL A 327 -21.70 -36.65 8.97
N GLU A 328 -22.12 -37.92 8.86
CA GLU A 328 -21.28 -39.09 8.56
C GLU A 328 -20.73 -38.98 7.12
N THR A 329 -19.87 -37.99 6.84
CA THR A 329 -19.09 -37.96 5.60
C THR A 329 -17.74 -38.62 5.86
N SER A 330 -17.40 -39.56 4.98
CA SER A 330 -16.19 -40.38 4.92
C SER A 330 -14.85 -39.63 4.77
N HIS A 331 -14.82 -38.31 5.02
CA HIS A 331 -13.66 -37.45 4.85
C HIS A 331 -13.28 -36.71 6.15
N GLU A 332 -11.97 -36.67 6.41
CA GLU A 332 -11.27 -36.01 7.52
C GLU A 332 -11.35 -34.46 7.49
N ASP A 333 -12.32 -33.89 6.77
CA ASP A 333 -12.34 -32.46 6.50
C ASP A 333 -12.95 -31.65 7.67
N PHE A 334 -12.20 -30.65 8.13
CA PHE A 334 -12.68 -29.64 9.08
C PHE A 334 -13.57 -28.61 8.37
N LEU A 335 -14.88 -28.67 8.64
CA LEU A 335 -15.92 -27.89 7.94
C LEU A 335 -16.55 -26.78 8.79
N ASN A 336 -16.58 -26.96 10.12
CA ASN A 336 -17.37 -26.12 11.01
C ASN A 336 -16.61 -24.84 11.40
N ILE A 337 -17.29 -23.71 11.50
CA ILE A 337 -16.70 -22.43 11.93
C ILE A 337 -17.49 -21.82 13.09
N ILE A 338 -16.78 -21.17 14.01
CA ILE A 338 -17.42 -20.51 15.15
C ILE A 338 -16.89 -19.10 15.29
N ASN A 339 -17.81 -18.17 15.51
CA ASN A 339 -17.52 -16.79 15.84
C ASN A 339 -18.15 -16.48 17.20
N VAL A 340 -17.34 -16.12 18.18
CA VAL A 340 -17.76 -15.85 19.55
C VAL A 340 -17.56 -14.36 19.83
N ALA A 341 -18.64 -13.62 19.92
CA ALA A 341 -18.62 -12.22 20.34
C ALA A 341 -18.58 -12.12 21.87
N ILE A 342 -17.67 -11.33 22.42
CA ILE A 342 -17.50 -11.19 23.87
C ILE A 342 -17.41 -9.72 24.23
N LEU A 343 -18.31 -9.26 25.10
CA LEU A 343 -18.24 -7.92 25.68
C LEU A 343 -17.19 -7.86 26.79
N MET A 344 -16.14 -7.06 26.61
CA MET A 344 -15.08 -6.88 27.61
C MET A 344 -15.22 -5.51 28.28
N GLN A 345 -15.33 -5.51 29.61
CA GLN A 345 -15.48 -4.29 30.40
C GLN A 345 -14.17 -3.51 30.56
N ASN A 346 -13.05 -4.23 30.71
CA ASN A 346 -11.72 -3.66 30.80
C ASN A 346 -11.04 -3.73 29.44
N ILE A 347 -10.42 -2.62 29.02
CA ILE A 347 -9.57 -2.58 27.82
C ILE A 347 -8.21 -3.15 28.21
N GLU A 348 -7.90 -4.34 27.69
CA GLU A 348 -6.59 -4.97 27.81
C GLU A 348 -5.83 -4.85 26.48
N ASP A 349 -4.52 -5.10 26.55
CA ASP A 349 -3.67 -5.13 25.36
C ASP A 349 -3.95 -6.38 24.51
N ASP A 350 -3.76 -6.28 23.19
CA ASP A 350 -3.99 -7.38 22.24
C ASP A 350 -3.19 -8.64 22.60
N VAL A 351 -1.99 -8.47 23.20
CA VAL A 351 -1.13 -9.57 23.65
C VAL A 351 -1.79 -10.36 24.80
N GLN A 352 -2.48 -9.67 25.70
CA GLN A 352 -3.13 -10.29 26.85
C GLN A 352 -4.40 -11.06 26.42
N TYR A 353 -5.18 -10.49 25.51
CA TYR A 353 -6.31 -11.19 24.89
C TYR A 353 -5.86 -12.43 24.12
N SER A 354 -4.85 -12.29 23.25
CA SER A 354 -4.25 -13.40 22.51
C SER A 354 -3.79 -14.52 23.45
N LYS A 355 -3.08 -14.19 24.53
CA LYS A 355 -2.64 -15.18 25.53
C LYS A 355 -3.81 -15.91 26.18
N THR A 356 -4.83 -15.17 26.61
CA THR A 356 -6.02 -15.72 27.29
C THR A 356 -6.79 -16.69 26.39
N PHE A 357 -7.03 -16.30 25.14
CA PHE A 357 -7.73 -17.13 24.16
C PHE A 357 -6.87 -18.31 23.69
N SER A 358 -5.56 -18.12 23.53
CA SER A 358 -4.64 -19.20 23.17
C SER A 358 -4.61 -20.31 24.21
N VAL A 359 -4.62 -19.97 25.52
CA VAL A 359 -4.68 -20.98 26.60
C VAL A 359 -5.97 -21.78 26.50
N PHE A 360 -7.12 -21.10 26.37
CA PHE A 360 -8.41 -21.77 26.22
C PHE A 360 -8.47 -22.68 24.99
N CYS A 361 -7.92 -22.24 23.85
CA CYS A 361 -7.90 -23.05 22.64
C CYS A 361 -7.01 -24.28 22.75
N GLN A 362 -5.88 -24.19 23.45
CA GLN A 362 -4.98 -25.32 23.69
C GLN A 362 -5.58 -26.34 24.66
N GLU A 363 -6.24 -25.87 25.73
CA GLU A 363 -6.91 -26.73 26.70
C GLU A 363 -8.05 -27.56 26.08
N ASN A 364 -8.67 -27.05 25.02
CA ASN A 364 -9.86 -27.66 24.38
C ASN A 364 -9.60 -28.15 22.95
N GLU A 365 -8.33 -28.29 22.55
CA GLU A 365 -7.94 -28.69 21.20
C GLU A 365 -8.57 -30.04 20.79
N GLU A 366 -8.55 -31.04 21.67
CA GLU A 366 -9.11 -32.37 21.40
C GLU A 366 -10.60 -32.32 21.09
N LEU A 367 -11.38 -31.55 21.87
CA LEU A 367 -12.80 -31.35 21.65
C LEU A 367 -13.07 -30.66 20.30
N PHE A 368 -12.29 -29.63 19.97
CA PHE A 368 -12.46 -28.93 18.70
C PHE A 368 -12.14 -29.83 17.50
N MET A 369 -11.17 -30.72 17.65
CA MET A 369 -10.86 -31.73 16.66
C MET A 369 -12.00 -32.74 16.49
N GLU A 370 -12.58 -33.23 17.59
CA GLU A 370 -13.75 -34.12 17.59
C GLU A 370 -14.94 -33.48 16.85
N LYS A 371 -15.21 -32.19 17.10
CA LYS A 371 -16.31 -31.44 16.46
C LYS A 371 -15.97 -30.96 15.03
N LYS A 372 -14.87 -31.42 14.45
CA LYS A 372 -14.39 -31.07 13.09
C LYS A 372 -14.36 -29.55 12.84
N LEU A 373 -13.95 -28.80 13.85
CA LEU A 373 -13.93 -27.35 13.82
C LEU A 373 -12.73 -26.83 13.01
N ARG A 374 -13.00 -26.09 11.94
CA ARG A 374 -11.99 -25.52 11.04
C ARG A 374 -11.31 -24.30 11.64
N ARG A 375 -12.10 -23.43 12.28
CA ARG A 375 -11.62 -22.21 12.95
C ARG A 375 -12.59 -21.74 14.02
N ILE A 376 -12.04 -21.14 15.06
CA ILE A 376 -12.76 -20.36 16.06
C ILE A 376 -12.23 -18.92 16.01
N THR A 377 -13.14 -17.95 15.99
CA THR A 377 -12.82 -16.53 15.98
C THR A 377 -13.43 -15.86 17.21
N PHE A 378 -12.60 -15.27 18.04
CA PHE A 378 -13.06 -14.42 19.14
C PHE A 378 -13.17 -12.98 18.65
N ILE A 379 -14.33 -12.38 18.86
CA ILE A 379 -14.65 -10.99 18.53
C ILE A 379 -14.76 -10.24 19.85
N VAL A 380 -13.72 -9.49 20.21
CA VAL A 380 -13.70 -8.69 21.43
C VAL A 380 -14.40 -7.37 21.17
N LEU A 381 -15.42 -7.09 21.98
CA LEU A 381 -16.29 -5.94 21.86
C LEU A 381 -16.00 -4.95 22.99
N HIS A 382 -15.75 -3.70 22.61
CA HIS A 382 -15.67 -2.56 23.51
C HIS A 382 -16.65 -1.48 23.06
N LYS A 383 -17.26 -0.79 24.03
CA LYS A 383 -18.20 0.29 23.73
C LYS A 383 -17.51 1.39 22.91
N GLN A 384 -18.17 1.85 21.85
CA GLN A 384 -17.71 2.92 20.96
C GLN A 384 -16.37 2.66 20.27
N GLN A 385 -15.96 1.40 20.14
CA GLN A 385 -14.74 1.01 19.43
C GLN A 385 -15.05 -0.06 18.41
N PHE A 386 -14.16 -0.19 17.43
CA PHE A 386 -14.25 -1.29 16.50
C PHE A 386 -13.94 -2.63 17.17
N PRO A 387 -14.56 -3.72 16.71
CA PRO A 387 -14.23 -5.07 17.16
C PRO A 387 -12.79 -5.44 16.89
N LYS A 388 -12.21 -6.16 17.84
CA LYS A 388 -10.93 -6.83 17.67
C LYS A 388 -11.16 -8.31 17.38
N TYR A 389 -10.46 -8.84 16.38
CA TYR A 389 -10.63 -10.21 15.90
C TYR A 389 -9.39 -11.04 16.20
N PHE A 390 -9.60 -12.22 16.79
CA PHE A 390 -8.54 -13.20 17.07
C PHE A 390 -8.97 -14.56 16.54
N THR A 391 -8.27 -15.08 15.53
CA THR A 391 -8.67 -16.31 14.82
C THR A 391 -7.68 -17.43 15.06
N TYR A 392 -8.19 -18.60 15.43
CA TYR A 392 -7.44 -19.83 15.69
C TYR A 392 -7.93 -20.92 14.74
N ARG A 393 -7.02 -21.68 14.12
CA ARG A 393 -7.36 -22.64 13.06
C ARG A 393 -6.81 -24.02 13.32
N ALA A 394 -7.56 -25.04 12.92
CA ALA A 394 -7.15 -26.44 13.06
C ALA A 394 -5.83 -26.76 12.34
N ARG A 395 -5.59 -26.18 11.15
CA ARG A 395 -4.37 -26.44 10.37
C ARG A 395 -3.07 -26.00 11.07
N ASP A 396 -3.18 -25.11 12.03
CA ASP A 396 -2.09 -24.55 12.81
C ASP A 396 -2.17 -25.02 14.27
N ASN A 397 -2.80 -26.19 14.52
CA ASN A 397 -3.04 -26.75 15.86
C ASN A 397 -3.69 -25.75 16.82
N PHE A 398 -4.69 -25.01 16.32
CA PHE A 398 -5.37 -23.95 17.04
C PHE A 398 -4.44 -22.90 17.67
N GLN A 399 -3.32 -22.61 17.03
CA GLN A 399 -2.55 -21.39 17.29
C GLN A 399 -3.18 -20.19 16.59
N GLU A 400 -2.96 -18.99 17.13
CA GLU A 400 -3.48 -17.75 16.55
C GLU A 400 -2.86 -17.50 15.18
N ASP A 401 -3.69 -17.33 14.16
CA ASP A 401 -3.23 -16.78 12.89
C ASP A 401 -3.28 -15.25 12.93
N GLN A 402 -2.12 -14.65 13.17
CA GLN A 402 -1.94 -13.20 13.25
C GLN A 402 -2.25 -12.48 11.93
N ILE A 403 -2.27 -13.17 10.78
CA ILE A 403 -2.65 -12.57 9.49
C ILE A 403 -4.11 -12.09 9.51
N TYR A 404 -4.95 -12.76 10.29
CA TYR A 404 -6.38 -12.45 10.45
C TYR A 404 -6.65 -11.60 11.69
N ARG A 405 -5.62 -11.13 12.40
CA ARG A 405 -5.80 -10.25 13.55
C ARG A 405 -6.51 -8.97 13.11
N HIS A 406 -7.58 -8.62 13.83
CA HIS A 406 -8.46 -7.48 13.52
C HIS A 406 -9.11 -7.53 12.13
N LEU A 407 -9.17 -8.73 11.51
CA LEU A 407 -9.85 -8.98 10.25
C LEU A 407 -10.87 -10.11 10.39
N GLU A 408 -12.14 -9.82 10.10
CA GLU A 408 -13.17 -10.86 9.97
C GLU A 408 -12.78 -11.87 8.88
N PRO A 409 -12.58 -13.16 9.21
CA PRO A 409 -12.04 -14.14 8.26
C PRO A 409 -12.89 -14.42 7.01
N ALA A 410 -14.18 -14.09 7.01
CA ALA A 410 -14.98 -14.14 5.79
C ALA A 410 -14.56 -13.07 4.76
N LEU A 411 -14.08 -11.91 5.22
CA LEU A 411 -13.63 -10.81 4.34
C LEU A 411 -12.25 -11.07 3.72
N ALA A 412 -11.45 -11.97 4.30
CA ALA A 412 -10.14 -12.33 3.77
C ALA A 412 -10.17 -12.89 2.34
N PHE A 413 -11.27 -13.54 1.95
CA PHE A 413 -11.48 -13.98 0.57
C PHE A 413 -11.61 -12.79 -0.39
N GLN A 414 -12.37 -11.75 0.00
CA GLN A 414 -12.50 -10.51 -0.77
C GLN A 414 -11.18 -9.74 -0.87
N LEU A 415 -10.33 -9.84 0.14
CA LEU A 415 -8.99 -9.27 0.13
C LEU A 415 -7.98 -10.12 -0.65
N GLU A 416 -8.35 -11.33 -1.09
CA GLU A 416 -7.48 -12.22 -1.87
C GLU A 416 -6.11 -12.51 -1.23
N ILE A 417 -6.08 -12.63 0.10
CA ILE A 417 -4.86 -12.90 0.88
C ILE A 417 -4.16 -14.17 0.38
N ASN A 418 -4.90 -15.13 -0.17
CA ASN A 418 -4.36 -16.35 -0.77
C ASN A 418 -3.31 -16.10 -1.87
N ARG A 419 -3.37 -14.97 -2.59
CA ARG A 419 -2.39 -14.64 -3.63
C ARG A 419 -1.03 -14.23 -3.05
N LEU A 420 -0.96 -13.92 -1.76
CA LEU A 420 0.26 -13.58 -1.04
C LEU A 420 1.04 -14.81 -0.53
N ARG A 421 0.63 -16.04 -0.89
CA ARG A 421 1.18 -17.30 -0.34
C ARG A 421 2.71 -17.44 -0.46
N ASN A 422 3.33 -16.82 -1.46
CA ASN A 422 4.77 -16.83 -1.67
C ASN A 422 5.56 -15.97 -0.66
N TYR A 423 4.86 -15.28 0.24
CA TYR A 423 5.44 -14.43 1.27
C TYR A 423 5.06 -14.94 2.66
N ASP A 424 5.98 -14.79 3.60
CA ASP A 424 5.70 -14.83 5.04
C ASP A 424 5.18 -13.45 5.43
N LEU A 425 3.94 -13.39 5.89
CA LEU A 425 3.23 -12.15 6.16
C LEU A 425 3.29 -11.78 7.65
N GLU A 426 3.51 -10.50 7.89
CA GLU A 426 3.40 -9.87 9.19
C GLU A 426 2.35 -8.75 9.09
N ALA A 427 1.25 -8.87 9.84
CA ALA A 427 0.20 -7.85 9.86
C ALA A 427 0.67 -6.60 10.61
N ILE A 428 0.61 -5.43 9.97
CA ILE A 428 0.96 -4.16 10.58
C ILE A 428 -0.34 -3.47 11.03
N PRO A 429 -0.44 -3.08 12.32
CA PRO A 429 -1.59 -2.33 12.81
C PRO A 429 -1.74 -0.99 12.07
N THR A 430 -2.94 -0.71 11.60
CA THR A 430 -3.32 0.52 10.91
C THR A 430 -4.23 1.36 11.79
N ALA A 431 -4.25 2.69 11.59
CA ALA A 431 -5.19 3.55 12.31
C ALA A 431 -6.63 3.35 11.78
N ASN A 432 -6.76 3.16 10.46
CA ASN A 432 -8.02 2.80 9.82
C ASN A 432 -8.14 1.27 9.68
N GLN A 433 -9.03 0.66 10.45
CA GLN A 433 -9.26 -0.79 10.42
C GLN A 433 -9.88 -1.31 9.10
N LYS A 434 -10.33 -0.43 8.20
CA LYS A 434 -10.72 -0.81 6.83
C LYS A 434 -9.52 -1.14 5.94
N MET A 435 -8.32 -0.71 6.34
CA MET A 435 -7.08 -0.94 5.63
C MET A 435 -6.31 -2.08 6.28
N HIS A 436 -6.02 -3.12 5.50
CA HIS A 436 -5.21 -4.24 5.96
C HIS A 436 -3.83 -4.14 5.32
N LEU A 437 -2.84 -3.85 6.15
CA LEU A 437 -1.45 -3.69 5.75
C LEU A 437 -0.63 -4.89 6.21
N TYR A 438 0.11 -5.48 5.28
CA TYR A 438 0.99 -6.60 5.54
C TYR A 438 2.41 -6.30 5.07
N LEU A 439 3.39 -6.58 5.91
CA LEU A 439 4.78 -6.72 5.50
C LEU A 439 5.02 -8.15 5.03
N GLY A 440 5.23 -8.35 3.74
CA GLY A 440 5.56 -9.64 3.15
C GLY A 440 7.07 -9.82 3.00
N LYS A 441 7.58 -10.94 3.49
CA LYS A 441 8.97 -11.40 3.34
C LYS A 441 8.94 -12.57 2.36
N ALA A 442 9.63 -12.47 1.22
CA ALA A 442 9.59 -13.56 0.25
C ALA A 442 10.12 -14.88 0.86
N LYS A 443 9.40 -15.97 0.62
CA LYS A 443 9.83 -17.31 1.04
C LYS A 443 11.03 -17.72 0.20
N VAL A 444 12.15 -18.01 0.86
CA VAL A 444 13.40 -18.48 0.25
C VAL A 444 13.81 -19.82 0.84
N ALA A 445 14.72 -20.53 0.15
CA ALA A 445 15.27 -21.77 0.67
C ALA A 445 16.01 -21.55 2.00
N LYS A 446 15.99 -22.55 2.90
CA LYS A 446 16.64 -22.45 4.22
C LYS A 446 18.13 -22.14 4.05
N GLY A 447 18.58 -21.04 4.68
CA GLY A 447 19.98 -20.59 4.66
C GLY A 447 20.27 -19.43 3.70
N GLN A 448 19.33 -19.06 2.83
CA GLN A 448 19.46 -17.89 1.94
C GLN A 448 18.91 -16.64 2.63
N GLU A 449 19.58 -15.50 2.46
CA GLU A 449 19.04 -14.21 2.96
C GLU A 449 17.84 -13.77 2.11
N VAL A 450 16.78 -13.33 2.78
CA VAL A 450 15.62 -12.73 2.11
C VAL A 450 16.01 -11.36 1.57
N THR A 451 15.90 -11.17 0.26
CA THR A 451 16.17 -9.89 -0.41
C THR A 451 14.91 -9.12 -0.77
N ASP A 452 13.77 -9.80 -0.86
CA ASP A 452 12.49 -9.23 -1.28
C ASP A 452 11.57 -9.03 -0.07
N TYR A 453 11.38 -7.75 0.26
CA TYR A 453 10.43 -7.28 1.26
C TYR A 453 9.44 -6.36 0.56
N ARG A 454 8.15 -6.51 0.84
CA ARG A 454 7.11 -5.66 0.25
C ARG A 454 6.05 -5.30 1.27
N PHE A 455 5.52 -4.09 1.17
CA PHE A 455 4.25 -3.76 1.78
C PHE A 455 3.12 -4.11 0.82
N PHE A 456 2.15 -4.87 1.33
CA PHE A 456 0.89 -5.16 0.67
C PHE A 456 -0.23 -4.47 1.46
N ILE A 457 -0.86 -3.47 0.86
CA ILE A 457 -2.04 -2.84 1.43
C ILE A 457 -3.28 -3.27 0.67
N ARG A 458 -4.31 -3.68 1.40
CA ARG A 458 -5.53 -4.25 0.86
C ARG A 458 -6.75 -3.64 1.52
N SER A 459 -7.74 -3.24 0.73
CA SER A 459 -8.98 -2.68 1.26
C SER A 459 -10.21 -3.05 0.43
N ILE A 460 -11.36 -3.02 1.09
CA ILE A 460 -12.68 -3.29 0.50
C ILE A 460 -13.48 -1.99 0.52
N ILE A 461 -13.95 -1.58 -0.65
CA ILE A 461 -14.76 -0.38 -0.88
C ILE A 461 -16.21 -0.81 -1.07
N ARG A 462 -17.14 -0.13 -0.39
CA ARG A 462 -18.58 -0.44 -0.40
C ARG A 462 -19.35 0.84 -0.80
N HIS A 463 -20.69 0.85 -0.77
CA HIS A 463 -21.50 2.04 -1.13
C HIS A 463 -21.91 2.88 0.12
N SER A 464 -21.56 4.17 0.20
CA SER A 464 -21.80 5.04 1.36
C SER A 464 -23.28 5.25 1.68
N ASP A 465 -24.11 5.47 0.67
CA ASP A 465 -25.54 5.69 0.85
C ASP A 465 -26.33 4.44 1.24
N LEU A 466 -27.22 4.62 2.22
CA LEU A 466 -28.23 3.65 2.66
C LEU A 466 -29.46 3.60 1.73
N ILE A 467 -29.50 4.42 0.68
CA ILE A 467 -30.72 4.73 -0.10
C ILE A 467 -30.62 4.27 -1.56
N THR A 468 -29.48 4.46 -2.25
CA THR A 468 -29.35 4.14 -3.68
C THR A 468 -28.84 2.73 -3.92
N LYS A 469 -29.51 1.97 -4.79
CA LYS A 469 -29.07 0.62 -5.19
C LYS A 469 -27.86 0.61 -6.13
N GLU A 470 -27.54 1.76 -6.73
CA GLU A 470 -26.49 1.91 -7.74
C GLU A 470 -25.54 3.04 -7.35
N ALA A 471 -24.24 2.74 -7.29
CA ALA A 471 -23.22 3.75 -7.10
C ALA A 471 -23.03 4.55 -8.39
N SER A 472 -22.98 5.88 -8.27
CA SER A 472 -22.65 6.75 -9.38
C SER A 472 -21.18 6.59 -9.77
N TYR A 473 -20.85 6.97 -11.00
CA TYR A 473 -19.47 7.04 -11.46
C TYR A 473 -18.62 7.97 -10.61
N GLU A 474 -19.14 9.17 -10.33
CA GLU A 474 -18.47 10.21 -9.54
C GLU A 474 -18.18 9.71 -8.12
N TYR A 475 -19.10 8.94 -7.55
CA TYR A 475 -18.88 8.29 -6.27
C TYR A 475 -17.69 7.34 -6.31
N LEU A 476 -17.62 6.42 -7.28
CA LEU A 476 -16.51 5.46 -7.39
C LEU A 476 -15.16 6.17 -7.57
N GLN A 477 -15.14 7.25 -8.35
CA GLN A 477 -13.96 8.06 -8.54
C GLN A 477 -13.51 8.74 -7.22
N ASN A 478 -14.41 9.43 -6.54
CA ASN A 478 -14.09 10.17 -5.31
C ASN A 478 -13.69 9.21 -4.17
N GLU A 479 -14.41 8.10 -4.03
CA GLU A 479 -14.09 7.08 -3.02
C GLU A 479 -12.82 6.33 -3.34
N GLY A 480 -12.59 5.97 -4.61
CA GLY A 480 -11.34 5.36 -5.04
C GLY A 480 -10.14 6.25 -4.77
N GLU A 481 -10.26 7.55 -5.05
CA GLU A 481 -9.23 8.54 -4.77
C GLU A 481 -8.99 8.73 -3.27
N ARG A 482 -10.07 8.82 -2.47
CA ARG A 482 -10.01 8.89 -1.01
C ARG A 482 -9.28 7.70 -0.40
N LEU A 483 -9.68 6.47 -0.75
CA LEU A 483 -9.04 5.25 -0.23
C LEU A 483 -7.61 5.09 -0.73
N LEU A 484 -7.27 5.53 -1.94
CA LEU A 484 -5.88 5.56 -2.40
C LEU A 484 -5.03 6.48 -1.52
N LEU A 485 -5.52 7.68 -1.21
CA LEU A 485 -4.82 8.62 -0.33
C LEU A 485 -4.65 8.06 1.09
N GLU A 486 -5.70 7.46 1.65
CA GLU A 486 -5.65 6.77 2.95
C GLU A 486 -4.64 5.61 2.93
N ALA A 487 -4.61 4.83 1.85
CA ALA A 487 -3.65 3.73 1.71
C ALA A 487 -2.20 4.26 1.64
N MET A 488 -1.98 5.37 0.95
CA MET A 488 -0.67 6.03 0.90
C MET A 488 -0.26 6.60 2.26
N ASP A 489 -1.20 7.09 3.06
CA ASP A 489 -0.95 7.56 4.43
C ASP A 489 -0.55 6.42 5.36
N GLU A 490 -1.28 5.30 5.34
CA GLU A 490 -0.94 4.12 6.13
C GLU A 490 0.41 3.53 5.69
N LEU A 491 0.74 3.58 4.39
CA LEU A 491 2.07 3.21 3.90
C LEU A 491 3.15 4.17 4.42
N GLU A 492 2.91 5.49 4.46
CA GLU A 492 3.85 6.45 5.07
C GLU A 492 4.12 6.15 6.55
N VAL A 493 3.08 5.76 7.31
CA VAL A 493 3.22 5.26 8.69
C VAL A 493 4.05 3.98 8.72
N ALA A 494 3.79 3.03 7.82
CA ALA A 494 4.49 1.76 7.73
C ALA A 494 6.00 1.93 7.53
N PHE A 495 6.43 3.02 6.89
CA PHE A 495 7.86 3.34 6.72
C PHE A 495 8.60 3.62 8.04
N THR A 496 7.90 3.75 9.16
CA THR A 496 8.51 3.78 10.50
C THR A 496 8.99 2.40 10.99
N HIS A 497 8.51 1.31 10.38
CA HIS A 497 8.91 -0.04 10.73
C HIS A 497 10.41 -0.28 10.44
N PRO A 498 11.16 -1.00 11.31
CA PRO A 498 12.61 -1.18 11.14
C PRO A 498 13.01 -1.79 9.79
N GLN A 499 12.19 -2.68 9.24
CA GLN A 499 12.45 -3.36 7.96
C GLN A 499 11.94 -2.59 6.73
N ALA A 500 11.24 -1.46 6.91
CA ALA A 500 10.71 -0.67 5.80
C ALA A 500 11.78 -0.14 4.83
N LYS A 501 13.01 0.07 5.31
CA LYS A 501 14.11 0.50 4.44
C LYS A 501 14.44 -0.52 3.34
N ARG A 502 14.19 -1.81 3.63
CA ARG A 502 14.42 -2.93 2.71
C ARG A 502 13.25 -3.14 1.76
N THR A 503 12.07 -2.53 2.00
CA THR A 503 10.90 -2.78 1.17
C THR A 503 11.04 -2.16 -0.21
N ASP A 504 10.60 -2.90 -1.21
CA ASP A 504 10.56 -2.50 -2.61
C ASP A 504 9.30 -3.11 -3.25
N CYS A 505 8.93 -2.67 -4.44
CA CYS A 505 7.81 -3.26 -5.19
C CYS A 505 6.48 -3.32 -4.41
N ASN A 506 6.18 -2.30 -3.61
CA ASN A 506 4.98 -2.27 -2.77
C ASN A 506 3.72 -2.36 -3.65
N HIS A 507 2.67 -2.97 -3.09
CA HIS A 507 1.45 -3.33 -3.83
C HIS A 507 0.20 -2.81 -3.13
N ILE A 508 -0.69 -2.20 -3.92
CA ILE A 508 -2.00 -1.72 -3.46
C ILE A 508 -3.10 -2.55 -4.11
N PHE A 509 -4.01 -3.11 -3.31
CA PHE A 509 -5.20 -3.82 -3.80
C PHE A 509 -6.48 -3.17 -3.26
N LEU A 510 -7.34 -2.70 -4.16
CA LEU A 510 -8.63 -2.11 -3.83
C LEU A 510 -9.76 -2.94 -4.45
N ASN A 511 -10.68 -3.43 -3.62
CA ASN A 511 -11.82 -4.22 -4.07
C ASN A 511 -13.14 -3.43 -3.94
N PHE A 512 -13.67 -2.95 -5.05
CA PHE A 512 -14.97 -2.31 -5.16
C PHE A 512 -16.08 -3.36 -5.25
N VAL A 513 -16.81 -3.50 -4.15
CA VAL A 513 -17.96 -4.41 -4.04
C VAL A 513 -19.24 -3.88 -4.74
N PRO A 514 -19.53 -2.56 -4.77
CA PRO A 514 -20.72 -2.05 -5.43
C PRO A 514 -20.74 -2.36 -6.94
N LYS A 515 -21.93 -2.62 -7.46
CA LYS A 515 -22.15 -2.83 -8.89
C LYS A 515 -22.37 -1.48 -9.56
N VAL A 516 -21.58 -1.16 -10.59
CA VAL A 516 -21.61 0.14 -11.26
C VAL A 516 -21.98 0.01 -12.73
N THR A 517 -22.80 0.93 -13.22
CA THR A 517 -23.13 1.02 -14.65
C THR A 517 -22.18 2.03 -15.31
N MET A 518 -21.22 1.55 -16.11
CA MET A 518 -20.16 2.41 -16.65
C MET A 518 -19.43 1.74 -17.83
N ASP A 519 -18.86 2.58 -18.71
CA ASP A 519 -17.92 2.17 -19.76
C ASP A 519 -16.47 2.02 -19.24
N LEU A 520 -15.79 0.97 -19.71
CA LEU A 520 -14.43 0.59 -19.32
C LEU A 520 -13.37 1.62 -19.72
N SER A 521 -13.56 2.30 -20.85
CA SER A 521 -12.63 3.29 -21.38
C SER A 521 -12.43 4.44 -20.39
N LYS A 522 -13.52 4.90 -19.78
CA LYS A 522 -13.53 5.97 -18.77
C LYS A 522 -12.78 5.58 -17.50
N ILE A 523 -12.84 4.31 -17.10
CA ILE A 523 -12.12 3.79 -15.92
C ILE A 523 -10.62 3.92 -16.12
N ALA A 524 -10.13 3.50 -17.29
CA ALA A 524 -8.70 3.54 -17.60
C ALA A 524 -8.19 4.99 -17.64
N GLU A 525 -8.92 5.91 -18.29
CA GLU A 525 -8.56 7.34 -18.35
C GLU A 525 -8.51 7.98 -16.96
N ASN A 526 -9.52 7.74 -16.13
CA ASN A 526 -9.58 8.27 -14.77
C ASN A 526 -8.44 7.75 -13.89
N VAL A 527 -8.22 6.44 -13.89
CA VAL A 527 -7.17 5.83 -13.09
C VAL A 527 -5.80 6.30 -13.58
N ARG A 528 -5.61 6.46 -14.90
CA ARG A 528 -4.39 7.06 -15.45
C ARG A 528 -4.20 8.49 -14.94
N ALA A 529 -5.23 9.33 -14.99
CA ALA A 529 -5.16 10.70 -14.49
C ALA A 529 -4.83 10.76 -12.98
N MET A 530 -5.42 9.86 -12.19
CA MET A 530 -5.15 9.73 -10.75
C MET A 530 -3.70 9.29 -10.48
N VAL A 531 -3.20 8.26 -11.17
CA VAL A 531 -1.82 7.78 -11.00
C VAL A 531 -0.81 8.84 -11.45
N MET A 532 -1.09 9.58 -12.54
CA MET A 532 -0.21 10.68 -12.98
C MET A 532 -0.21 11.84 -11.98
N ARG A 533 -1.36 12.16 -11.37
CA ARG A 533 -1.48 13.19 -10.31
C ARG A 533 -0.67 12.84 -9.07
N TYR A 534 -0.75 11.58 -8.62
CA TYR A 534 -0.10 11.11 -7.39
C TYR A 534 1.24 10.37 -7.61
N GLY A 535 1.72 10.31 -8.85
CA GLY A 535 2.90 9.57 -9.28
C GLY A 535 4.15 9.83 -8.42
N PRO A 536 4.54 11.09 -8.14
CA PRO A 536 5.70 11.38 -7.31
C PRO A 536 5.61 10.77 -5.90
N ARG A 537 4.40 10.71 -5.32
CA ARG A 537 4.17 10.19 -3.98
C ARG A 537 4.13 8.65 -3.99
N LEU A 538 3.49 8.03 -4.98
CA LEU A 538 3.53 6.58 -5.19
C LEU A 538 4.97 6.08 -5.41
N TRP A 539 5.78 6.84 -6.16
CA TRP A 539 7.19 6.56 -6.39
C TRP A 539 8.00 6.62 -5.08
N LYS A 540 7.81 7.66 -4.27
CA LYS A 540 8.45 7.78 -2.95
C LYS A 540 8.09 6.61 -2.03
N LEU A 541 6.86 6.11 -2.13
CA LEU A 541 6.37 4.95 -1.41
C LEU A 541 6.75 3.61 -2.05
N ARG A 542 7.54 3.62 -3.12
CA ARG A 542 7.99 2.42 -3.85
C ARG A 542 6.84 1.52 -4.30
N VAL A 543 5.68 2.10 -4.62
CA VAL A 543 4.52 1.37 -5.13
C VAL A 543 4.75 1.07 -6.60
N LEU A 544 4.98 -0.20 -6.91
CA LEU A 544 5.28 -0.66 -8.27
C LEU A 544 4.03 -1.18 -8.98
N GLN A 545 3.15 -1.81 -8.22
CA GLN A 545 1.97 -2.48 -8.74
C GLN A 545 0.73 -2.06 -7.96
N ALA A 546 -0.39 -1.92 -8.67
CA ALA A 546 -1.69 -1.70 -8.05
C ALA A 546 -2.77 -2.47 -8.79
N GLU A 547 -3.77 -2.94 -8.07
CA GLU A 547 -4.87 -3.72 -8.59
C GLU A 547 -6.20 -3.17 -8.10
N LEU A 548 -7.13 -2.96 -9.03
CA LEU A 548 -8.51 -2.59 -8.72
C LEU A 548 -9.43 -3.69 -9.21
N LYS A 549 -10.22 -4.27 -8.29
CA LYS A 549 -11.29 -5.21 -8.61
C LYS A 549 -12.62 -4.47 -8.53
N MET A 550 -13.47 -4.59 -9.54
CA MET A 550 -14.78 -3.95 -9.56
C MET A 550 -15.79 -4.78 -10.36
N THR A 551 -17.07 -4.67 -10.01
CA THR A 551 -18.15 -5.32 -10.76
C THR A 551 -18.90 -4.29 -11.58
N ILE A 552 -18.83 -4.38 -12.91
CA ILE A 552 -19.45 -3.40 -13.81
C ILE A 552 -20.51 -4.03 -14.70
N ARG A 553 -21.44 -3.21 -15.19
CA ARG A 553 -22.31 -3.53 -16.32
C ARG A 553 -22.27 -2.37 -17.32
N LEU A 554 -22.33 -2.69 -18.61
CA LEU A 554 -22.23 -1.68 -19.67
C LEU A 554 -23.54 -0.89 -19.84
N THR A 555 -24.67 -1.54 -19.62
CA THR A 555 -26.00 -0.91 -19.62
C THR A 555 -26.78 -1.33 -18.37
N PRO A 556 -27.81 -0.58 -17.94
CA PRO A 556 -28.60 -0.94 -16.75
C PRO A 556 -29.22 -2.34 -16.83
N THR A 557 -29.51 -2.82 -18.03
CA THR A 557 -30.11 -4.14 -18.29
C THR A 557 -29.08 -5.25 -18.56
N ALA A 558 -27.81 -4.91 -18.77
CA ALA A 558 -26.76 -5.89 -19.04
C ALA A 558 -26.36 -6.69 -17.80
N LYS A 559 -25.85 -7.90 -18.03
CA LYS A 559 -25.27 -8.75 -16.98
C LYS A 559 -24.04 -8.06 -16.39
N CYS A 560 -23.94 -8.09 -15.06
CA CYS A 560 -22.75 -7.64 -14.35
C CYS A 560 -21.57 -8.57 -14.61
N MET A 561 -20.41 -7.99 -14.86
CA MET A 561 -19.14 -8.69 -15.06
C MET A 561 -18.07 -8.15 -14.10
N PRO A 562 -17.34 -9.04 -13.41
CA PRO A 562 -16.18 -8.66 -12.62
C PRO A 562 -15.02 -8.28 -13.56
N ILE A 563 -14.46 -7.10 -13.34
CA ILE A 563 -13.33 -6.54 -14.06
C ILE A 563 -12.21 -6.29 -13.08
N ARG A 564 -11.00 -6.58 -13.54
CA ARG A 564 -9.75 -6.28 -12.85
C ARG A 564 -8.91 -5.34 -13.69
N LEU A 565 -8.54 -4.21 -13.09
CA LEU A 565 -7.52 -3.33 -13.63
C LEU A 565 -6.21 -3.61 -12.92
N TYR A 566 -5.20 -4.02 -13.67
CA TYR A 566 -3.84 -4.25 -13.21
C TYR A 566 -2.93 -3.12 -13.71
N LEU A 567 -2.24 -2.48 -12.78
CA LEU A 567 -1.32 -1.38 -13.01
C LEU A 567 0.09 -1.84 -12.64
N ALA A 568 1.06 -1.62 -13.51
CA ALA A 568 2.47 -1.89 -13.22
C ALA A 568 3.36 -0.79 -13.78
N ASN A 569 4.28 -0.26 -12.96
CA ASN A 569 5.27 0.72 -13.37
C ASN A 569 6.69 0.18 -13.16
N GLU A 570 7.06 -0.85 -13.90
CA GLU A 570 8.33 -1.56 -13.70
C GLU A 570 9.58 -0.69 -13.92
N SER A 571 9.58 0.09 -15.00
CA SER A 571 10.72 0.95 -15.37
C SER A 571 10.72 2.30 -14.65
N GLY A 572 9.59 2.70 -14.05
CA GLY A 572 9.39 4.02 -13.44
C GLY A 572 8.92 5.11 -14.40
N TYR A 573 8.98 4.86 -15.70
CA TYR A 573 8.65 5.84 -16.75
C TYR A 573 7.36 5.52 -17.47
N TYR A 574 7.00 4.24 -17.58
CA TYR A 574 5.79 3.79 -18.26
C TYR A 574 4.83 3.11 -17.29
N LEU A 575 3.61 3.65 -17.20
CA LEU A 575 2.52 2.98 -16.51
C LEU A 575 1.84 1.99 -17.45
N ASP A 576 2.12 0.71 -17.24
CA ASP A 576 1.40 -0.35 -17.93
C ASP A 576 0.04 -0.57 -17.28
N MET A 577 -1.02 -0.52 -18.09
CA MET A 577 -2.40 -0.69 -17.65
C MET A 577 -3.04 -1.83 -18.45
N ASN A 578 -3.44 -2.89 -17.76
CA ASN A 578 -4.07 -4.06 -18.38
C ASN A 578 -5.43 -4.32 -17.71
N LEU A 579 -6.47 -4.42 -18.54
CA LEU A 579 -7.84 -4.73 -18.10
C LEU A 579 -8.12 -6.20 -18.34
N TYR A 580 -8.71 -6.86 -17.35
CA TYR A 580 -9.09 -8.26 -17.41
C TYR A 580 -10.54 -8.43 -16.97
N LYS A 581 -11.22 -9.39 -17.58
CA LYS A 581 -12.51 -9.92 -17.16
C LYS A 581 -12.28 -11.25 -16.46
N GLU A 582 -12.93 -11.45 -15.30
CA GLU A 582 -12.88 -12.76 -14.63
C GLU A 582 -13.97 -13.65 -15.27
N VAL A 583 -13.53 -14.71 -15.96
CA VAL A 583 -14.42 -15.64 -16.68
C VAL A 583 -14.23 -17.04 -16.15
N THR A 584 -15.33 -17.67 -15.77
CA THR A 584 -15.34 -19.08 -15.36
C THR A 584 -15.42 -19.95 -16.60
N ASP A 585 -14.41 -20.78 -16.78
CA ASP A 585 -14.36 -21.80 -17.81
C ASP A 585 -15.40 -22.89 -17.47
N PRO A 586 -16.40 -23.12 -18.33
CA PRO A 586 -17.46 -24.11 -18.06
C PRO A 586 -16.94 -25.55 -17.94
N SER A 587 -15.81 -25.86 -18.58
CA SER A 587 -15.25 -27.22 -18.61
C SER A 587 -14.43 -27.54 -17.37
N THR A 588 -13.66 -26.58 -16.87
CA THR A 588 -12.77 -26.77 -15.72
C THR A 588 -13.36 -26.23 -14.41
N GLY A 589 -14.43 -25.44 -14.47
CA GLY A 589 -15.00 -24.73 -13.32
C GLY A 589 -14.08 -23.65 -12.74
N CYS A 590 -12.89 -23.44 -13.33
CA CYS A 590 -11.88 -22.51 -12.87
C CYS A 590 -12.11 -21.12 -13.45
N THR A 591 -12.07 -20.10 -12.59
CA THR A 591 -12.13 -18.70 -13.02
C THR A 591 -10.74 -18.20 -13.41
N LYS A 592 -10.62 -17.71 -14.64
CA LYS A 592 -9.38 -17.21 -15.25
C LYS A 592 -9.50 -15.74 -15.63
N PHE A 593 -8.37 -15.08 -15.84
CA PHE A 593 -8.31 -13.72 -16.35
C PHE A 593 -8.33 -13.72 -17.89
N GLU A 594 -9.39 -13.16 -18.47
CA GLU A 594 -9.47 -12.92 -19.92
C GLU A 594 -9.11 -11.45 -20.19
N ALA A 595 -8.12 -11.19 -21.04
CA ALA A 595 -7.73 -9.82 -21.36
C ALA A 595 -8.85 -9.09 -22.11
N TRP A 596 -9.11 -7.84 -21.73
CA TRP A 596 -10.09 -7.01 -22.41
C TRP A 596 -9.44 -6.16 -23.51
N GLY A 597 -9.85 -6.38 -24.76
CA GLY A 597 -9.32 -5.70 -25.95
C GLY A 597 -8.23 -6.52 -26.65
N HIS A 598 -7.47 -5.87 -27.56
CA HIS A 598 -6.47 -6.55 -28.39
C HIS A 598 -5.15 -6.85 -27.68
N LYS A 599 -4.89 -6.20 -26.54
CA LYS A 599 -3.64 -6.34 -25.80
C LYS A 599 -3.75 -7.47 -24.78
N GLN A 600 -2.98 -8.53 -24.99
CA GLN A 600 -2.80 -9.58 -24.00
C GLN A 600 -1.76 -9.11 -22.96
N GLY A 601 -2.22 -8.82 -21.74
CA GLY A 601 -1.33 -8.49 -20.63
C GLY A 601 -0.81 -9.74 -19.89
N PRO A 602 0.08 -9.59 -18.89
CA PRO A 602 0.79 -10.69 -18.22
C PRO A 602 -0.10 -11.70 -17.49
N LEU A 603 -1.29 -11.31 -17.04
CA LEU A 603 -2.20 -12.19 -16.32
C LEU A 603 -3.16 -12.99 -17.23
N HIS A 604 -3.12 -12.81 -18.55
CA HIS A 604 -4.06 -13.47 -19.46
C HIS A 604 -4.01 -14.99 -19.34
N ASP A 605 -5.18 -15.62 -19.30
CA ASP A 605 -5.44 -17.07 -19.15
C ASP A 605 -4.93 -17.68 -17.84
N LEU A 606 -4.41 -16.87 -16.92
CA LEU A 606 -4.01 -17.35 -15.60
C LEU A 606 -5.23 -17.46 -14.68
N PRO A 607 -5.26 -18.43 -13.76
CA PRO A 607 -6.28 -18.51 -12.71
C PRO A 607 -6.28 -17.24 -11.84
N ILE A 608 -7.45 -16.82 -11.35
CA ILE A 608 -7.55 -15.65 -10.44
C ILE A 608 -6.83 -15.86 -9.10
N SER A 609 -6.57 -17.12 -8.74
CA SER A 609 -5.83 -17.52 -7.54
C SER A 609 -4.32 -17.46 -7.70
N THR A 610 -3.82 -17.05 -8.88
CA THR A 610 -2.38 -16.96 -9.17
C THR A 610 -1.68 -16.07 -8.15
N CYS A 611 -0.64 -16.62 -7.52
CA CYS A 611 0.12 -15.94 -6.47
C CYS A 611 1.04 -14.86 -7.04
N TYR A 612 1.33 -13.84 -6.25
CA TYR A 612 2.33 -12.84 -6.62
C TYR A 612 3.71 -13.48 -6.65
N MET A 613 4.42 -13.26 -7.76
CA MET A 613 5.79 -13.73 -7.90
C MET A 613 6.73 -12.93 -7.01
N THR A 614 7.74 -13.60 -6.47
CA THR A 614 8.83 -12.98 -5.73
C THR A 614 9.71 -12.16 -6.68
N LYS A 615 10.57 -11.31 -6.12
CA LYS A 615 11.36 -10.35 -6.88
C LYS A 615 12.31 -11.09 -7.82
N ASP A 616 12.15 -10.78 -9.11
CA ASP A 616 13.01 -11.34 -10.13
C ASP A 616 14.39 -10.67 -10.15
N TYR A 617 15.38 -11.33 -10.74
CA TYR A 617 16.76 -10.86 -10.83
C TYR A 617 16.85 -9.46 -11.46
N LEU A 618 16.05 -9.20 -12.49
CA LEU A 618 15.97 -7.89 -13.15
C LEU A 618 15.50 -6.77 -12.21
N GLN A 619 14.52 -7.05 -11.36
CA GLN A 619 13.99 -6.05 -10.44
C GLN A 619 15.00 -5.72 -9.33
N LEU A 620 15.84 -6.68 -8.93
CA LEU A 620 16.98 -6.41 -8.03
C LEU A 620 17.96 -5.42 -8.66
N LYS A 621 18.27 -5.60 -9.94
CA LYS A 621 19.15 -4.71 -10.71
C LYS A 621 18.54 -3.32 -10.88
N ARG A 622 17.24 -3.23 -11.19
CA ARG A 622 16.48 -1.96 -11.20
C ARG A 622 16.58 -1.21 -9.89
N PHE A 623 16.35 -1.89 -8.78
CA PHE A 623 16.46 -1.29 -7.45
C PHE A 623 17.86 -0.76 -7.14
N GLN A 624 18.91 -1.49 -7.54
CA GLN A 624 20.30 -1.04 -7.36
C GLN A 624 20.59 0.23 -8.19
N ALA A 625 20.12 0.29 -9.44
CA ALA A 625 20.26 1.47 -10.29
C ALA A 625 19.49 2.67 -9.71
N GLN A 626 18.23 2.46 -9.31
CA GLN A 626 17.36 3.50 -8.74
C GLN A 626 17.89 4.04 -7.40
N SER A 627 18.47 3.17 -6.57
CA SER A 627 19.11 3.58 -5.31
C SER A 627 20.33 4.49 -5.53
N ASN A 628 20.97 4.36 -6.70
CA ASN A 628 22.04 5.27 -7.16
C ASN A 628 21.50 6.47 -7.95
N GLY A 629 20.17 6.64 -8.04
CA GLY A 629 19.54 7.78 -8.72
C GLY A 629 19.57 7.70 -10.25
N THR A 630 19.73 6.51 -10.84
CA THR A 630 19.73 6.32 -12.30
C THR A 630 18.76 5.22 -12.75
N THR A 631 18.43 5.20 -14.03
CA THR A 631 17.68 4.13 -14.69
C THR A 631 18.56 2.90 -14.88
N TYR A 632 17.96 1.72 -14.78
CA TYR A 632 18.65 0.49 -15.13
C TYR A 632 18.88 0.37 -16.63
N VAL A 633 20.04 -0.15 -17.02
CA VAL A 633 20.56 -0.07 -18.39
C VAL A 633 19.62 -0.67 -19.43
N TYR A 634 18.93 -1.77 -19.11
CA TYR A 634 18.00 -2.42 -20.03
C TYR A 634 16.63 -1.76 -20.13
N ASP A 635 16.33 -0.74 -19.32
CA ASP A 635 15.07 0.01 -19.41
C ASP A 635 15.21 1.27 -20.33
N PHE A 636 16.43 1.60 -20.80
CA PHE A 636 16.63 2.71 -21.75
C PHE A 636 15.93 2.53 -23.11
N PRO A 637 15.91 1.33 -23.74
CA PRO A 637 15.13 1.12 -24.96
C PRO A 637 13.65 1.52 -24.81
N ASP A 638 13.02 1.18 -23.68
CA ASP A 638 11.63 1.55 -23.40
C ASP A 638 11.46 3.06 -23.22
N MET A 639 12.43 3.74 -22.59
CA MET A 639 12.45 5.20 -22.46
C MET A 639 12.57 5.89 -23.83
N PHE A 640 13.41 5.36 -24.73
CA PHE A 640 13.50 5.83 -26.11
C PHE A 640 12.18 5.63 -26.85
N GLN A 641 11.54 4.46 -26.71
CA GLN A 641 10.27 4.18 -27.36
C GLN A 641 9.16 5.13 -26.89
N GLN A 642 9.08 5.45 -25.60
CA GLN A 642 8.12 6.44 -25.09
C GLN A 642 8.38 7.84 -25.64
N SER A 643 9.66 8.24 -25.71
CA SER A 643 10.05 9.54 -26.26
C SER A 643 9.66 9.63 -27.74
N LEU A 644 9.81 8.54 -28.50
CA LEU A 644 9.35 8.45 -29.88
C LEU A 644 7.82 8.54 -29.99
N ASN A 645 7.07 7.81 -29.16
CA ASN A 645 5.61 7.88 -29.13
C ASN A 645 5.13 9.33 -28.94
N ARG A 646 5.68 10.02 -27.93
CA ARG A 646 5.36 11.42 -27.66
C ARG A 646 5.69 12.33 -28.85
N LEU A 647 6.84 12.12 -29.49
CA LEU A 647 7.27 12.91 -30.63
C LEU A 647 6.32 12.71 -31.84
N TRP A 648 5.86 11.49 -32.08
CA TRP A 648 4.86 11.21 -33.11
C TRP A 648 3.47 11.76 -32.76
N GLU A 649 3.05 11.67 -31.50
CA GLU A 649 1.82 12.28 -31.00
C GLU A 649 1.83 13.79 -31.25
N GLU A 650 2.87 14.50 -30.79
CA GLU A 650 3.04 15.94 -31.00
C GLU A 650 3.06 16.31 -32.50
N TYR A 651 3.70 15.49 -33.33
CA TYR A 651 3.75 15.70 -34.78
C TYR A 651 2.40 15.47 -35.48
N SER A 652 1.58 14.53 -34.98
CA SER A 652 0.27 14.21 -35.55
C SER A 652 -0.81 15.25 -35.27
N ILE A 653 -0.66 16.04 -34.20
CA ILE A 653 -1.63 17.08 -33.82
C ILE A 653 -1.77 18.10 -34.96
N GLY A 654 -2.97 18.17 -35.54
CA GLY A 654 -3.29 19.10 -36.64
C GLY A 654 -3.01 18.58 -38.06
N ARG A 655 -2.60 17.31 -38.23
CA ARG A 655 -2.37 16.68 -39.54
C ARG A 655 -3.24 15.43 -39.70
N GLN A 656 -4.30 15.50 -40.51
CA GLN A 656 -5.35 14.46 -40.59
C GLN A 656 -5.01 13.21 -41.43
N GLU A 657 -3.89 13.17 -42.17
CA GLU A 657 -3.64 12.14 -43.20
C GLU A 657 -2.38 11.27 -42.96
N MET A 658 -1.90 11.10 -41.72
CA MET A 658 -0.73 10.25 -41.47
C MET A 658 -1.02 9.09 -40.53
N GLU A 659 -0.79 7.86 -41.02
CA GLU A 659 -0.76 6.65 -40.20
C GLU A 659 0.54 6.58 -39.40
N VAL A 660 0.44 6.57 -38.06
CA VAL A 660 1.59 6.36 -37.17
C VAL A 660 2.02 4.90 -37.26
N PRO A 661 3.29 4.59 -37.55
CA PRO A 661 3.77 3.21 -37.60
C PRO A 661 3.59 2.49 -36.25
N THR A 662 3.12 1.24 -36.27
CA THR A 662 2.86 0.45 -35.04
C THR A 662 4.12 0.11 -34.25
N GLN A 663 5.28 0.02 -34.92
CA GLN A 663 6.57 -0.21 -34.29
C GLN A 663 7.49 0.97 -34.58
N LEU A 664 7.80 1.77 -33.55
CA LEU A 664 8.65 2.96 -33.69
C LEU A 664 10.13 2.72 -33.39
N LEU A 665 10.46 1.67 -32.62
CA LEU A 665 11.83 1.31 -32.26
C LEU A 665 12.09 -0.16 -32.59
N LYS A 666 13.22 -0.42 -33.24
CA LYS A 666 13.81 -1.76 -33.38
C LYS A 666 15.20 -1.72 -32.78
N TYR A 667 15.59 -2.74 -32.03
CA TYR A 667 16.95 -2.80 -31.48
C TYR A 667 17.46 -4.23 -31.42
N THR A 668 18.77 -4.36 -31.61
CA THR A 668 19.52 -5.60 -31.43
C THR A 668 20.74 -5.32 -30.56
N GLU A 669 21.00 -6.18 -29.57
CA GLU A 669 22.16 -6.02 -28.70
C GLU A 669 23.45 -6.42 -29.42
N LEU A 670 24.52 -5.69 -29.14
CA LEU A 670 25.85 -5.89 -29.68
C LEU A 670 26.74 -6.43 -28.56
N VAL A 671 27.29 -7.64 -28.77
CA VAL A 671 28.07 -8.37 -27.75
C VAL A 671 29.43 -8.77 -28.34
N LEU A 672 30.45 -8.92 -27.48
CA LEU A 672 31.73 -9.46 -27.89
C LEU A 672 31.68 -10.99 -27.98
N ASP A 673 32.16 -11.57 -29.07
CA ASP A 673 32.40 -13.01 -29.17
C ASP A 673 33.69 -13.43 -28.42
N SER A 674 34.00 -14.74 -28.42
CA SER A 674 35.21 -15.28 -27.78
C SER A 674 36.52 -14.77 -28.40
N SER A 675 36.47 -14.20 -29.60
CA SER A 675 37.61 -13.61 -30.31
C SER A 675 37.70 -12.08 -30.13
N GLY A 676 36.76 -11.47 -29.41
CA GLY A 676 36.69 -10.03 -29.20
C GLY A 676 36.09 -9.23 -30.37
N ASN A 677 35.36 -9.89 -31.28
CA ASN A 677 34.63 -9.23 -32.36
C ASN A 677 33.20 -8.91 -31.94
N LEU A 678 32.63 -7.86 -32.52
CA LEU A 678 31.28 -7.41 -32.22
C LEU A 678 30.25 -8.19 -33.06
N VAL A 679 29.29 -8.84 -32.39
CA VAL A 679 28.22 -9.62 -33.02
C VAL A 679 26.85 -9.16 -32.53
N GLU A 680 25.86 -9.19 -33.41
CA GLU A 680 24.46 -8.97 -33.08
C GLU A 680 23.88 -10.22 -32.39
N ARG A 681 23.32 -10.05 -31.19
CA ARG A 681 22.75 -11.16 -30.41
C ARG A 681 21.40 -10.75 -29.82
N LYS A 682 20.45 -11.69 -29.82
CA LYS A 682 19.22 -11.59 -29.03
C LYS A 682 19.39 -12.45 -27.79
N ARG A 683 19.57 -11.81 -26.62
CA ARG A 683 19.61 -12.46 -25.31
C ARG A 683 18.58 -11.83 -24.37
N LEU A 684 18.34 -12.44 -23.22
CA LEU A 684 17.41 -11.87 -22.25
C LEU A 684 18.06 -10.65 -21.56
N PRO A 685 17.28 -9.62 -21.21
CA PRO A 685 17.78 -8.49 -20.44
C PRO A 685 18.50 -8.93 -19.16
N GLY A 686 19.59 -8.24 -18.80
CA GLY A 686 20.37 -8.50 -17.57
C GLY A 686 21.34 -9.68 -17.63
N GLU A 687 21.45 -10.38 -18.76
CA GLU A 687 22.44 -11.44 -18.99
C GLU A 687 23.79 -10.87 -19.51
N ASN A 688 24.16 -9.64 -19.12
CA ASN A 688 25.44 -9.04 -19.47
C ASN A 688 26.58 -9.56 -18.58
N ASP A 689 27.62 -10.09 -19.22
CA ASP A 689 28.81 -10.60 -18.52
C ASP A 689 29.79 -9.49 -18.11
N ILE A 690 29.65 -8.30 -18.70
CA ILE A 690 30.52 -7.14 -18.49
C ILE A 690 29.71 -5.90 -18.14
N GLY A 691 30.35 -4.90 -17.52
CA GLY A 691 29.72 -3.66 -17.06
C GLY A 691 29.38 -2.64 -18.16
N MET A 692 29.24 -3.09 -19.41
CA MET A 692 28.95 -2.27 -20.58
C MET A 692 27.99 -3.00 -21.52
N VAL A 693 26.99 -2.29 -22.03
CA VAL A 693 26.00 -2.80 -22.97
C VAL A 693 25.94 -1.88 -24.19
N ALA A 694 25.78 -2.45 -25.37
CA ALA A 694 25.62 -1.70 -26.60
C ALA A 694 24.47 -2.26 -27.44
N TRP A 695 23.76 -1.38 -28.15
CA TRP A 695 22.69 -1.75 -29.08
C TRP A 695 22.87 -1.05 -30.41
N LYS A 696 22.53 -1.76 -31.48
CA LYS A 696 22.16 -1.14 -32.75
C LYS A 696 20.66 -0.88 -32.70
N MET A 697 20.27 0.38 -32.71
CA MET A 697 18.86 0.81 -32.65
C MET A 697 18.45 1.49 -33.95
N THR A 698 17.27 1.18 -34.44
CA THR A 698 16.61 1.85 -35.57
C THR A 698 15.41 2.62 -35.05
N PHE A 699 15.50 3.94 -35.07
CA PHE A 699 14.46 4.87 -34.63
C PHE A 699 13.61 5.29 -35.83
N ILE A 700 12.30 5.09 -35.78
CA ILE A 700 11.37 5.61 -36.77
C ILE A 700 10.84 6.94 -36.25
N THR A 701 11.20 8.02 -36.95
CA THR A 701 10.93 9.41 -36.56
C THR A 701 10.14 10.10 -37.68
N PRO A 702 9.37 11.16 -37.41
CA PRO A 702 8.67 11.90 -38.45
C PRO A 702 9.59 12.43 -39.56
N GLU A 703 10.82 12.83 -39.21
CA GLU A 703 11.82 13.31 -40.16
C GLU A 703 12.41 12.17 -41.01
N TYR A 704 12.45 10.95 -40.46
CA TYR A 704 12.92 9.74 -41.13
C TYR A 704 11.94 8.58 -40.93
N PRO A 705 10.80 8.55 -41.66
CA PRO A 705 9.78 7.51 -41.50
C PRO A 705 10.26 6.10 -41.89
N GLN A 706 11.28 6.01 -42.75
CA GLN A 706 11.92 4.74 -43.13
C GLN A 706 12.81 4.17 -42.01
N GLY A 707 13.08 4.96 -40.96
CA GLY A 707 13.96 4.62 -39.87
C GLY A 707 15.37 5.19 -40.03
N ARG A 708 15.99 5.58 -38.91
CA ARG A 708 17.39 6.01 -38.81
C ARG A 708 18.13 5.14 -37.80
N GLU A 709 19.31 4.65 -38.18
CA GLU A 709 20.14 3.79 -37.32
C GLU A 709 21.05 4.62 -36.42
N VAL A 710 21.25 4.14 -35.20
CA VAL A 710 22.11 4.73 -34.18
C VAL A 710 22.72 3.61 -33.34
N ILE A 711 23.99 3.75 -32.95
CA ILE A 711 24.60 2.87 -31.94
C ILE A 711 24.48 3.54 -30.57
N VAL A 712 23.86 2.85 -29.62
CA VAL A 712 23.73 3.29 -28.24
C VAL A 712 24.65 2.45 -27.37
N ILE A 713 25.45 3.09 -26.52
CA ILE A 713 26.35 2.44 -25.57
C ILE A 713 26.01 2.94 -24.17
N CYS A 714 25.93 2.04 -23.19
CA CYS A 714 25.58 2.36 -21.81
C CYS A 714 26.45 1.57 -20.83
N ASN A 715 26.86 2.22 -19.74
CA ASN A 715 27.39 1.51 -18.58
C ASN A 715 26.26 0.79 -17.82
N ASP A 716 26.58 -0.38 -17.28
CA ASP A 716 25.76 -1.00 -16.25
C ASP A 716 26.31 -0.66 -14.86
N ILE A 717 25.71 0.34 -14.20
CA ILE A 717 26.10 0.77 -12.85
C ILE A 717 25.96 -0.37 -11.82
N THR A 718 25.09 -1.35 -12.08
CA THR A 718 24.85 -2.47 -11.17
C THR A 718 25.95 -3.53 -11.24
N TYR A 719 26.85 -3.42 -12.23
CA TYR A 719 27.99 -4.29 -12.42
C TYR A 719 29.25 -3.55 -11.99
N LEU A 720 29.77 -3.88 -10.79
CA LEU A 720 30.98 -3.26 -10.23
C LEU A 720 30.98 -1.72 -10.33
N ILE A 721 29.85 -1.10 -10.01
CA ILE A 721 29.63 0.37 -10.00
C ILE A 721 29.92 1.02 -11.37
N GLY A 722 29.73 0.26 -12.45
CA GLY A 722 29.94 0.71 -13.83
C GLY A 722 31.39 1.01 -14.17
N THR A 723 32.35 0.36 -13.49
CA THR A 723 33.79 0.61 -13.74
C THR A 723 34.26 0.11 -15.10
N PHE A 724 35.19 0.84 -15.71
CA PHE A 724 35.82 0.49 -16.98
C PHE A 724 37.00 -0.47 -16.78
N ALA A 725 36.90 -1.66 -17.35
CA ALA A 725 37.97 -2.63 -17.43
C ALA A 725 38.22 -3.03 -18.90
N PRO A 726 39.26 -3.82 -19.20
CA PRO A 726 39.67 -4.08 -20.57
C PRO A 726 38.57 -4.65 -21.47
N GLN A 727 37.62 -5.43 -20.94
CA GLN A 727 36.51 -5.94 -21.74
C GLN A 727 35.42 -4.89 -22.00
N GLU A 728 35.10 -4.08 -20.99
CA GLU A 728 34.19 -2.93 -21.14
C GLU A 728 34.76 -1.90 -22.13
N ASP A 729 36.06 -1.61 -22.04
CA ASP A 729 36.78 -0.75 -22.97
C ASP A 729 36.76 -1.31 -24.41
N LEU A 730 36.96 -2.63 -24.54
CA LEU A 730 36.94 -3.30 -25.84
C LEU A 730 35.56 -3.23 -26.49
N LEU A 731 34.48 -3.46 -25.73
CA LEU A 731 33.11 -3.33 -26.27
C LEU A 731 32.86 -1.89 -26.71
N PHE A 732 33.23 -0.91 -25.86
CA PHE A 732 33.08 0.51 -26.18
C PHE A 732 33.83 0.91 -27.44
N LEU A 733 35.08 0.43 -27.60
CA LEU A 733 35.91 0.65 -28.78
C LEU A 733 35.26 0.05 -30.02
N LYS A 734 34.89 -1.24 -29.99
CA LYS A 734 34.34 -1.96 -31.14
C LYS A 734 32.99 -1.41 -31.59
N ALA A 735 32.11 -1.06 -30.65
CA ALA A 735 30.84 -0.40 -30.96
C ALA A 735 31.07 1.00 -31.56
N SER A 736 32.06 1.75 -31.07
CA SER A 736 32.43 3.06 -31.63
C SER A 736 33.05 2.94 -33.03
N GLU A 737 33.89 1.94 -33.27
CA GLU A 737 34.42 1.60 -34.60
C GLU A 737 33.30 1.31 -35.58
N LYS A 738 32.31 0.50 -35.16
CA LYS A 738 31.16 0.14 -36.00
C LYS A 738 30.30 1.35 -36.36
N ALA A 739 30.08 2.28 -35.43
CA ALA A 739 29.33 3.50 -35.70
C ALA A 739 30.04 4.37 -36.75
N ARG A 740 31.37 4.49 -36.67
CA ARG A 740 32.19 5.23 -37.65
C ARG A 740 32.20 4.55 -39.02
N GLU A 741 32.31 3.23 -39.06
CA GLU A 741 32.27 2.45 -40.31
C GLU A 741 30.95 2.66 -41.06
N LEU A 742 29.83 2.64 -40.33
CA LEU A 742 28.49 2.83 -40.90
C LEU A 742 28.13 4.31 -41.15
N GLY A 743 28.92 5.26 -40.65
CA GLY A 743 28.63 6.70 -40.73
C GLY A 743 27.39 7.13 -39.91
N ILE A 744 26.99 6.35 -38.90
CA ILE A 744 25.79 6.59 -38.09
C ILE A 744 26.12 7.22 -36.73
N PRO A 745 25.18 7.94 -36.10
CA PRO A 745 25.40 8.53 -34.79
C PRO A 745 25.70 7.48 -33.71
N ARG A 746 26.54 7.88 -32.75
CA ARG A 746 26.84 7.11 -31.54
C ARG A 746 26.37 7.88 -30.31
N LEU A 747 25.42 7.32 -29.58
CA LEU A 747 24.95 7.84 -28.29
C LEU A 747 25.62 7.07 -27.16
N TYR A 748 26.09 7.79 -26.15
CA TYR A 748 26.68 7.21 -24.95
C TYR A 748 25.96 7.73 -23.71
N ILE A 749 25.39 6.82 -22.91
CA ILE A 749 24.74 7.13 -21.64
C ILE A 749 25.72 6.80 -20.51
N SER A 750 26.12 7.84 -19.77
CA SER A 750 27.20 7.75 -18.80
C SER A 750 26.69 7.64 -17.37
N ALA A 751 26.87 6.47 -16.77
CA ALA A 751 26.65 6.21 -15.34
C ALA A 751 27.75 5.26 -14.84
N ASN A 752 28.89 5.80 -14.39
CA ASN A 752 30.08 5.04 -14.06
C ASN A 752 30.88 5.66 -12.90
N SER A 753 31.90 4.94 -12.46
CA SER A 753 32.86 5.37 -11.43
C SER A 753 34.30 5.46 -11.97
N GLY A 754 34.48 5.62 -13.28
CA GLY A 754 35.80 5.64 -13.93
C GLY A 754 36.46 4.27 -14.10
N ALA A 755 37.79 4.25 -14.18
CA ALA A 755 38.58 3.04 -14.39
C ALA A 755 38.46 2.04 -13.22
N ARG A 756 38.49 0.75 -13.52
CA ARG A 756 38.47 -0.31 -12.49
C ARG A 756 39.77 -0.27 -11.70
N ILE A 757 39.64 0.01 -10.41
CA ILE A 757 40.75 -0.04 -9.46
C ILE A 757 40.69 -1.37 -8.73
N GLY A 758 41.83 -2.06 -8.63
CA GLY A 758 41.95 -3.30 -7.88
C GLY A 758 43.40 -3.56 -7.50
N LEU A 759 43.61 -4.15 -6.33
CA LEU A 759 44.89 -4.73 -5.92
C LEU A 759 44.81 -6.25 -6.04
N ALA A 760 45.95 -6.93 -6.11
CA ALA A 760 46.01 -8.38 -6.13
C ALA A 760 45.57 -8.97 -4.78
N GLU A 761 44.26 -9.18 -4.61
CA GLU A 761 43.67 -9.75 -3.40
C GLU A 761 44.26 -11.13 -3.09
N GLU A 762 44.70 -11.89 -4.09
CA GLU A 762 45.36 -13.18 -3.88
C GLU A 762 46.73 -13.10 -3.21
N ILE A 763 47.37 -11.90 -3.23
CA ILE A 763 48.67 -11.61 -2.61
C ILE A 763 48.48 -10.92 -1.25
N LYS A 764 47.42 -10.14 -1.08
CA LYS A 764 47.16 -9.27 0.09
C LYS A 764 47.22 -10.00 1.44
N HIS A 765 46.72 -11.24 1.52
CA HIS A 765 46.72 -12.04 2.75
C HIS A 765 47.93 -12.98 2.89
N ILE A 766 48.87 -12.96 1.94
CA ILE A 766 49.99 -13.91 1.91
C ILE A 766 51.37 -13.25 1.85
N PHE A 767 51.44 -11.94 1.57
CA PHE A 767 52.70 -11.20 1.65
C PHE A 767 53.12 -11.04 3.11
N ASN A 768 54.42 -11.08 3.34
CA ASN A 768 55.04 -10.81 4.63
C ASN A 768 55.88 -9.54 4.50
N VAL A 769 56.05 -8.83 5.61
CA VAL A 769 56.90 -7.65 5.69
C VAL A 769 58.21 -8.06 6.34
N ALA A 770 59.33 -7.81 5.66
CA ALA A 770 60.64 -7.91 6.27
C ALA A 770 60.91 -6.60 7.04
N TRP A 771 60.55 -6.59 8.31
CA TRP A 771 60.82 -5.47 9.21
C TRP A 771 62.32 -5.35 9.49
N ILE A 772 62.81 -4.11 9.58
CA ILE A 772 64.19 -3.82 10.02
C ILE A 772 64.39 -4.32 11.46
N ASP A 773 63.39 -4.09 12.30
CA ASP A 773 63.33 -4.50 13.70
C ASP A 773 61.95 -5.13 13.96
N PRO A 774 61.86 -6.47 14.06
CA PRO A 774 60.58 -7.16 14.27
C PRO A 774 59.86 -6.75 15.56
N ASP A 775 60.61 -6.33 16.57
CA ASP A 775 60.10 -5.95 17.89
C ASP A 775 59.69 -4.46 17.93
N ASN A 776 60.01 -3.68 16.90
CA ASN A 776 59.67 -2.26 16.82
C ASN A 776 59.23 -1.84 15.40
N PRO A 777 57.98 -2.14 15.00
CA PRO A 777 57.47 -1.94 13.64
C PRO A 777 57.42 -0.48 13.18
N ASP A 778 57.55 0.52 14.06
CA ASP A 778 57.43 1.95 13.73
C ASP A 778 58.72 2.56 13.15
N LYS A 779 59.86 1.84 13.18
CA LYS A 779 61.16 2.28 12.63
C LYS A 779 61.24 2.17 11.08
N VAL A 780 60.21 2.61 10.36
CA VAL A 780 59.98 2.31 8.92
C VAL A 780 60.69 3.26 7.93
N PHE A 781 61.65 4.08 8.36
CA PHE A 781 62.17 5.11 7.46
C PHE A 781 63.22 4.65 6.43
N ASN A 782 63.71 3.41 6.47
CA ASN A 782 64.70 2.90 5.50
C ASN A 782 64.36 1.46 5.02
N PHE A 783 63.54 1.37 3.97
CA PHE A 783 63.32 0.18 3.11
C PHE A 783 62.89 -1.12 3.82
N SER A 784 61.62 -1.22 4.21
CA SER A 784 60.97 -2.50 4.49
C SER A 784 60.62 -3.21 3.17
N ILE A 785 61.03 -4.47 3.00
CA ILE A 785 60.79 -5.26 1.77
C ILE A 785 59.56 -6.17 1.96
N LEU A 786 58.65 -6.17 0.98
CA LEU A 786 57.54 -7.12 0.94
C LEU A 786 57.99 -8.43 0.27
N TYR A 787 57.71 -9.59 0.88
CA TYR A 787 58.12 -10.89 0.35
C TYR A 787 57.08 -12.00 0.53
N LEU A 788 57.20 -13.07 -0.28
CA LEU A 788 56.37 -14.28 -0.18
C LEU A 788 57.21 -15.46 0.29
N CYS A 789 56.66 -16.28 1.20
CA CYS A 789 57.34 -17.49 1.65
C CYS A 789 57.40 -18.54 0.53
N SER A 790 58.57 -19.18 0.35
CA SER A 790 58.85 -20.12 -0.76
C SER A 790 57.82 -21.26 -0.90
N ARG A 791 57.27 -21.74 0.23
CA ARG A 791 56.21 -22.77 0.24
C ARG A 791 54.88 -22.27 -0.35
N VAL A 792 54.51 -21.02 -0.09
CA VAL A 792 53.27 -20.40 -0.60
C VAL A 792 53.42 -20.09 -2.09
N LEU A 793 54.58 -19.59 -2.49
CA LEU A 793 54.91 -19.27 -3.89
C LEU A 793 54.86 -20.54 -4.77
N LYS A 794 55.43 -21.65 -4.30
CA LYS A 794 55.39 -22.97 -4.99
C LYS A 794 53.98 -23.60 -5.02
N ARG A 795 53.11 -23.29 -4.06
CA ARG A 795 51.72 -23.81 -4.02
C ARG A 795 50.79 -23.03 -4.94
N LYS A 796 50.86 -21.69 -4.96
CA LYS A 796 49.92 -20.85 -5.73
C LYS A 796 50.33 -20.61 -7.20
N PHE A 797 51.61 -20.45 -7.52
CA PHE A 797 52.05 -19.93 -8.83
C PHE A 797 52.59 -20.99 -9.81
N LYS A 798 52.37 -22.28 -9.55
CA LYS A 798 52.90 -23.41 -10.32
C LYS A 798 52.47 -23.49 -11.81
N LYS A 799 51.62 -22.58 -12.30
CA LYS A 799 51.03 -22.64 -13.66
C LYS A 799 51.25 -21.41 -14.57
N LYS A 800 51.94 -20.34 -14.13
CA LYS A 800 52.28 -19.21 -15.03
C LYS A 800 53.75 -19.26 -15.43
N SER A 801 54.02 -19.77 -16.63
CA SER A 801 55.34 -19.98 -17.24
C SER A 801 56.00 -18.71 -17.79
N HIS A 802 55.81 -17.55 -17.16
CA HIS A 802 56.42 -16.28 -17.58
C HIS A 802 56.83 -15.39 -16.38
N LEU A 803 57.52 -15.95 -15.39
CA LEU A 803 58.35 -15.14 -14.49
C LEU A 803 59.81 -15.42 -14.83
N ALA A 804 60.42 -14.49 -15.55
CA ALA A 804 61.85 -14.49 -15.80
C ALA A 804 62.57 -14.29 -14.45
N CYS A 805 63.19 -15.34 -13.94
CA CYS A 805 64.10 -15.25 -12.82
C CYS A 805 65.34 -14.48 -13.25
N ILE A 806 65.50 -13.24 -12.77
CA ILE A 806 66.79 -12.55 -12.83
C ILE A 806 67.64 -13.00 -11.64
N ASN A 807 68.74 -13.66 -12.00
CA ASN A 807 69.95 -14.00 -11.26
C ASN A 807 69.96 -15.07 -10.15
N LYS A 808 70.93 -15.98 -10.32
CA LYS A 808 71.36 -17.05 -9.43
C LYS A 808 72.27 -16.49 -8.32
N SER A 809 71.82 -16.54 -7.07
CA SER A 809 72.70 -16.67 -5.89
C SER A 809 71.94 -17.38 -4.75
N PRO A 810 72.59 -18.17 -3.88
CA PRO A 810 71.91 -18.97 -2.87
C PRO A 810 71.71 -18.17 -1.57
N SER A 811 71.08 -17.01 -1.63
CA SER A 811 70.55 -16.32 -0.45
C SER A 811 69.67 -15.14 -0.89
N PHE A 812 68.35 -15.29 -0.67
CA PHE A 812 67.28 -14.32 -0.90
C PHE A 812 67.01 -13.90 -2.36
N ASN A 813 65.83 -14.32 -2.87
CA ASN A 813 65.27 -13.76 -4.09
C ASN A 813 64.65 -12.39 -3.77
N VAL A 814 65.38 -11.33 -4.11
CA VAL A 814 64.90 -9.94 -4.04
C VAL A 814 64.21 -9.61 -5.36
N LEU A 815 62.97 -9.11 -5.29
CA LEU A 815 62.29 -8.46 -6.41
C LEU A 815 62.55 -6.96 -6.28
N SER A 816 63.38 -6.39 -7.15
CA SER A 816 63.47 -4.93 -7.33
C SER A 816 62.53 -4.49 -8.45
N TYR A 817 61.74 -3.45 -8.19
CA TYR A 817 61.02 -2.70 -9.22
C TYR A 817 61.96 -1.64 -9.79
N ASP A 818 62.18 -1.68 -11.11
CA ASP A 818 62.46 -0.50 -11.93
C ASP A 818 61.25 -0.29 -12.87
#